data_AF-A0A258QN21-F1
#
_entry.id   AF-A0A258QN21-F1
#
_cell.length_a   1.000
_cell.length_b   1.000
_cell.length_c   1.000
_cell.angle_alpha   90.00
_cell.angle_beta   90.00
_cell.angle_gamma   90.00
#
_symmetry.space_group_name_H-M   'P 1'
#
loop_
_entity.id
_entity.type
_entity.pdbx_description
1 polymer ?
#
loop_
_entity_poly.entity_id
_entity_poly.type
_entity_poly.pdbx_seq_one_letter_code
_entity_poly.pdbx_strand_id
1 'polypeptide(L)'
;MSLPADLAQALGLSDVWVWVGQLASGAGVWPHLAHPAWLALWALPLLLLIAQWRRRQTLRHYADASLHPWALVFASAQTTRLRRRIVWGLSFVFWLALGLALADPRVPKASDEALQTRPPLLFLIDDSAAMSVADVSPNRLARAVTLVGLLAQNFPDRRLGLMVYADEAGLLLPPAADPSLLPFYLKHIAALPHPLVIPRPSTAFNWIARLPEMQGGAVIWLTSGEAQSFQGALGSQQLAGAAALHQAHIRLIALTLAGQGGPLRQDGLPLKNAEGSLIESIPAPARVAELAKITGGVAGITGTVPSDEKFVREAVAALPNLPPTFALGEQTRSLHALPLVLAWLAAIGVLVAMLAPRIRQAPSVLIMVLAVSLMACVLPAPVWAGASGAWLNQAAEQTQLAAGTAAIKQGNYAEAQVAFGAAKGFAARLGAGVAALRRDDAVFAVSQFQMALWLALTPQEQALAAFNLGDALVLTGRYPDALAAFNYVLSLSGAPPTLTDTALVNRDIVEKILQSAAKNSQNSPKFQGHQIAQYGYSVDPAKSKMDQEIQKTDGVLSGSAGSAALTPPPAAPAFVLNEANATSARTKLNLIHDQPAPLLEGLLRQQPYHQPALSPEVPVPPSNPAANPQANKEQP
;
A
#
# COMPACT_ATOMS: atom_id res chain seq x y z
N MET A 1 0.46 1.00 49.95
CA MET A 1 1.86 0.67 49.63
C MET A 1 2.01 0.72 48.12
N SER A 2 2.47 1.85 47.58
CA SER A 2 2.73 2.03 46.15
C SER A 2 4.12 1.47 45.84
N LEU A 3 4.20 0.39 45.05
CA LEU A 3 5.42 0.08 44.32
C LEU A 3 5.74 1.28 43.41
N PRO A 4 7.02 1.66 43.23
CA PRO A 4 7.37 2.74 42.32
C PRO A 4 6.88 2.38 40.91
N ALA A 5 6.24 3.33 40.22
CA ALA A 5 5.59 3.12 38.92
C ALA A 5 6.53 2.47 37.89
N ASP A 6 7.82 2.78 37.97
CA ASP A 6 8.88 2.23 37.13
C ASP A 6 9.03 0.71 37.28
N LEU A 7 8.89 0.16 38.50
CA LEU A 7 8.95 -1.29 38.73
C LEU A 7 7.70 -2.00 38.19
N ALA A 8 6.53 -1.37 38.28
CA ALA A 8 5.30 -1.93 37.71
C ALA A 8 5.36 -1.97 36.18
N GLN A 9 5.95 -0.94 35.55
CA GLN A 9 6.14 -0.89 34.11
C GLN A 9 7.19 -1.92 33.65
N ALA A 10 8.31 -2.04 34.39
CA ALA A 10 9.35 -3.03 34.08
C ALA A 10 8.87 -4.49 34.19
N LEU A 11 7.91 -4.77 35.08
CA LEU A 11 7.32 -6.10 35.25
C LEU A 11 6.04 -6.33 34.42
N GLY A 12 5.62 -5.36 33.59
CA GLY A 12 4.40 -5.44 32.79
C GLY A 12 3.11 -5.45 33.63
N LEU A 13 3.15 -4.99 34.88
CA LEU A 13 2.03 -5.00 35.83
C LEU A 13 1.17 -3.72 35.75
N SER A 14 1.49 -2.78 34.87
CA SER A 14 0.74 -1.51 34.71
C SER A 14 -0.76 -1.74 34.48
N ASP A 15 -1.12 -2.65 33.57
CA ASP A 15 -2.51 -2.95 33.25
C ASP A 15 -3.25 -3.61 34.41
N VAL A 16 -2.55 -4.42 35.21
CA VAL A 16 -3.09 -5.05 36.42
C VAL A 16 -3.40 -4.01 37.48
N TRP A 17 -2.53 -3.01 37.67
CA TRP A 17 -2.77 -1.92 38.61
C TRP A 17 -3.97 -1.06 38.21
N VAL A 18 -4.11 -0.76 36.92
CA VAL A 18 -5.26 -0.03 36.40
C VAL A 18 -6.56 -0.81 36.65
N TRP A 19 -6.56 -2.12 36.40
CA TRP A 19 -7.72 -2.97 36.67
C TRP A 19 -8.08 -3.06 38.17
N VAL A 20 -7.08 -3.22 39.06
CA VAL A 20 -7.30 -3.20 40.51
C VAL A 20 -7.87 -1.86 40.97
N GLY A 21 -7.38 -0.75 40.41
CA GLY A 21 -7.93 0.59 40.65
C GLY A 21 -9.40 0.73 40.22
N GLN A 22 -9.76 0.16 39.06
CA GLN A 22 -11.14 0.14 38.55
C GLN A 22 -12.08 -0.72 39.41
N LEU A 23 -11.60 -1.85 39.92
CA LEU A 23 -12.36 -2.66 40.88
C LEU A 23 -12.59 -1.91 42.19
N ALA A 24 -11.58 -1.20 42.69
CA ALA A 24 -11.68 -0.43 43.93
C ALA A 24 -12.66 0.75 43.82
N SER A 25 -12.84 1.32 42.61
CA SER A 25 -13.80 2.40 42.35
C SER A 25 -15.22 1.91 42.00
N GLY A 26 -15.48 0.60 41.98
CA GLY A 26 -16.79 0.01 41.66
C GLY A 26 -17.13 -0.05 40.17
N ALA A 27 -16.21 0.35 39.28
CA ALA A 27 -16.37 0.33 37.83
C ALA A 27 -15.70 -0.91 37.16
N GLY A 28 -15.22 -1.86 37.95
CA GLY A 28 -14.42 -2.99 37.46
C GLY A 28 -15.26 -4.12 36.88
N VAL A 29 -14.86 -4.60 35.70
CA VAL A 29 -15.40 -5.79 35.04
C VAL A 29 -14.52 -7.00 35.35
N TRP A 30 -15.12 -8.18 35.54
CA TRP A 30 -14.38 -9.42 35.73
C TRP A 30 -13.69 -9.88 34.43
N PRO A 31 -12.48 -10.43 34.50
CA PRO A 31 -11.76 -10.90 33.32
C PRO A 31 -12.45 -12.11 32.68
N HIS A 32 -12.47 -12.15 31.36
CA HIS A 32 -12.76 -13.36 30.59
C HIS A 32 -11.44 -14.03 30.16
N LEU A 33 -11.47 -15.34 29.93
CA LEU A 33 -10.28 -16.11 29.50
C LEU A 33 -10.28 -16.21 27.98
N ALA A 34 -9.23 -15.71 27.32
CA ALA A 34 -9.10 -15.82 25.87
C ALA A 34 -8.84 -17.26 25.41
N HIS A 35 -8.06 -18.02 26.19
CA HIS A 35 -7.60 -19.36 25.83
C HIS A 35 -7.80 -20.37 26.97
N PRO A 36 -9.06 -20.69 27.35
CA PRO A 36 -9.35 -21.54 28.51
C PRO A 36 -8.78 -22.97 28.41
N ALA A 37 -8.45 -23.44 27.20
CA ALA A 37 -7.84 -24.76 26.99
C ALA A 37 -6.51 -24.97 27.75
N TRP A 38 -5.75 -23.90 28.01
CA TRP A 38 -4.48 -23.98 28.75
C TRP A 38 -4.65 -24.33 30.24
N LEU A 39 -5.86 -24.22 30.79
CA LEU A 39 -6.18 -24.73 32.13
C LEU A 39 -6.01 -26.25 32.23
N ALA A 40 -5.96 -26.98 31.11
CA ALA A 40 -5.62 -28.40 31.09
C ALA A 40 -4.25 -28.70 31.72
N LEU A 41 -3.33 -27.73 31.76
CA LEU A 41 -2.03 -27.88 32.45
C LEU A 41 -2.19 -28.10 33.95
N TRP A 42 -3.31 -27.73 34.56
CA TRP A 42 -3.61 -28.03 35.97
C TRP A 42 -3.78 -29.53 36.23
N ALA A 43 -4.00 -30.34 35.19
CA ALA A 43 -4.02 -31.79 35.31
C ALA A 43 -2.63 -32.37 35.65
N LEU A 44 -1.53 -31.73 35.23
CA LEU A 44 -0.17 -32.21 35.49
C LEU A 44 0.17 -32.32 37.00
N PRO A 45 0.00 -31.27 37.82
CA PRO A 45 0.25 -31.40 39.26
C PRO A 45 -0.71 -32.39 39.93
N LEU A 46 -1.96 -32.48 39.46
CA LEU A 46 -2.94 -33.44 39.98
C LEU A 46 -2.54 -34.88 39.69
N LEU A 47 -2.12 -35.19 38.46
CA LEU A 47 -1.63 -36.50 38.06
C LEU A 47 -0.38 -36.89 38.86
N LEU A 48 0.53 -35.95 39.09
CA LEU A 48 1.72 -36.16 39.92
C LEU A 48 1.36 -36.44 41.39
N LEU A 49 0.37 -35.74 41.95
CA LEU A 49 -0.15 -36.02 43.30
C LEU A 49 -0.78 -37.42 43.39
N ILE A 50 -1.61 -37.80 42.41
CA ILE A 50 -2.23 -39.13 42.33
C ILE A 50 -1.15 -40.21 42.19
N ALA A 51 -0.16 -40.02 41.31
CA ALA A 51 0.94 -40.96 41.14
C ALA A 51 1.78 -41.10 42.42
N GLN A 52 2.04 -40.01 43.13
CA GLN A 52 2.71 -40.07 44.44
C GLN A 52 1.85 -40.77 45.49
N TRP A 53 0.56 -40.49 45.54
CA TRP A 53 -0.36 -41.15 46.46
C TRP A 53 -0.41 -42.66 46.19
N ARG A 54 -0.58 -43.08 44.93
CA ARG A 54 -0.52 -44.48 44.52
C ARG A 54 0.81 -45.14 44.88
N ARG A 55 1.94 -44.50 44.58
CA ARG A 55 3.27 -45.00 44.98
C ARG A 55 3.38 -45.18 46.50
N ARG A 56 2.86 -44.24 47.29
CA ARG A 56 2.83 -44.38 48.77
C ARG A 56 1.94 -45.53 49.21
N GLN A 57 0.81 -45.76 48.55
CA GLN A 57 -0.06 -46.90 48.85
C GLN A 57 0.64 -48.22 48.49
N THR A 58 1.24 -48.34 47.31
CA THR A 58 2.00 -49.54 46.91
C THR A 58 3.16 -49.83 47.87
N LEU A 59 3.90 -48.80 48.29
CA LEU A 59 4.97 -48.94 49.29
C LEU A 59 4.45 -49.36 50.67
N ARG A 60 3.24 -48.96 51.05
CA ARG A 60 2.58 -49.41 52.29
C ARG A 60 2.13 -50.87 52.22
N HIS A 61 1.85 -51.40 51.03
CA HIS A 61 1.49 -52.80 50.82
C HIS A 61 2.72 -53.72 50.64
N TYR A 62 3.91 -53.15 50.44
CA TYR A 62 5.14 -53.91 50.15
C TYR A 62 5.81 -54.52 51.41
N ALA A 63 5.59 -53.94 52.59
CA ALA A 63 6.14 -54.43 53.85
C ALA A 63 5.19 -54.15 55.01
N ASP A 64 5.20 -54.98 56.05
CA ASP A 64 4.41 -54.77 57.26
C ASP A 64 4.77 -53.45 57.97
N ALA A 65 3.78 -52.89 58.66
CA ALA A 65 3.87 -51.56 59.28
C ALA A 65 5.10 -51.39 60.20
N SER A 66 5.54 -52.48 60.85
CA SER A 66 6.68 -52.54 61.75
C SER A 66 8.05 -52.53 61.04
N LEU A 67 8.12 -52.95 59.78
CA LEU A 67 9.36 -53.07 59.00
C LEU A 67 9.62 -51.86 58.08
N HIS A 68 8.63 -50.97 57.90
CA HIS A 68 8.77 -49.75 57.11
C HIS A 68 10.00 -48.87 57.44
N PRO A 69 10.40 -48.67 58.72
CA PRO A 69 11.55 -47.82 59.04
C PRO A 69 12.89 -48.40 58.55
N TRP A 70 12.98 -49.72 58.41
CA TRP A 70 14.19 -50.44 58.01
C TRP A 70 14.25 -50.75 56.51
N ALA A 71 13.10 -51.07 55.90
CA ALA A 71 13.01 -51.36 54.46
C ALA A 71 13.11 -50.09 53.59
N LEU A 72 12.74 -48.93 54.13
CA LEU A 72 12.82 -47.63 53.46
C LEU A 72 13.94 -46.83 54.13
N VAL A 73 15.17 -46.94 53.64
CA VAL A 73 16.31 -46.15 54.13
C VAL A 73 15.99 -44.66 54.00
N PHE A 74 15.49 -44.05 55.08
CA PHE A 74 15.24 -42.62 55.16
C PHE A 74 16.55 -41.92 55.52
N ALA A 75 17.37 -41.60 54.52
CA ALA A 75 18.44 -40.62 54.69
C ALA A 75 17.84 -39.28 55.19
N SER A 76 18.23 -38.89 56.41
CA SER A 76 17.94 -37.61 57.12
C SER A 76 16.52 -37.04 56.98
N ALA A 77 15.60 -37.50 57.84
CA ALA A 77 14.16 -37.34 57.66
C ALA A 77 13.55 -35.94 57.97
N GLN A 78 14.19 -35.01 58.68
CA GLN A 78 13.54 -33.74 59.06
C GLN A 78 13.71 -32.64 57.98
N THR A 79 14.94 -32.36 57.57
CA THR A 79 15.29 -31.27 56.63
C THR A 79 14.87 -31.60 55.19
N THR A 80 14.87 -32.88 54.81
CA THR A 80 14.42 -33.36 53.50
C THR A 80 12.90 -33.33 53.34
N ARG A 81 12.12 -33.53 54.41
CA ARG A 81 10.64 -33.52 54.38
C ARG A 81 10.06 -32.12 54.19
N LEU A 82 10.54 -31.12 54.95
CA LEU A 82 10.09 -29.73 54.79
C LEU A 82 10.46 -29.19 53.41
N ARG A 83 11.71 -29.40 52.97
CA ARG A 83 12.19 -29.05 51.63
C ARG A 83 11.35 -29.71 50.52
N ARG A 84 11.04 -31.01 50.67
CA ARG A 84 10.16 -31.70 49.72
C ARG A 84 8.77 -31.06 49.71
N ARG A 85 8.17 -30.74 50.85
CA ARG A 85 6.88 -30.03 50.89
C ARG A 85 6.94 -28.67 50.19
N ILE A 86 8.02 -27.89 50.40
CA ILE A 86 8.22 -26.59 49.75
C ILE A 86 8.36 -26.74 48.24
N VAL A 87 9.20 -27.66 47.75
CA VAL A 87 9.35 -27.93 46.32
C VAL A 87 8.02 -28.34 45.69
N TRP A 88 7.29 -29.27 46.32
CA TRP A 88 5.99 -29.70 45.81
C TRP A 88 4.95 -28.57 45.82
N GLY A 89 4.92 -27.74 46.87
CA GLY A 89 4.04 -26.58 46.95
C GLY A 89 4.35 -25.53 45.88
N LEU A 90 5.64 -25.19 45.69
CA LEU A 90 6.05 -24.23 44.67
C LEU A 90 5.85 -24.78 43.25
N SER A 91 6.10 -26.07 43.00
CA SER A 91 5.77 -26.69 41.71
C SER A 91 4.27 -26.66 41.42
N PHE A 92 3.42 -26.84 42.43
CA PHE A 92 1.97 -26.71 42.29
C PHE A 92 1.57 -25.29 41.93
N VAL A 93 2.09 -24.29 42.65
CA VAL A 93 1.85 -22.87 42.37
C VAL A 93 2.35 -22.50 40.97
N PHE A 94 3.51 -23.00 40.55
CA PHE A 94 4.05 -22.79 39.20
C PHE A 94 3.08 -23.25 38.12
N TRP A 95 2.60 -24.50 38.18
CA TRP A 95 1.68 -25.02 37.17
C TRP A 95 0.33 -24.31 37.16
N LEU A 96 -0.17 -23.91 38.34
CA LEU A 96 -1.41 -23.15 38.45
C LEU A 96 -1.27 -21.78 37.79
N ALA A 97 -0.21 -21.05 38.17
CA ALA A 97 0.09 -19.72 37.69
C ALA A 97 0.42 -19.69 36.19
N LEU A 98 1.18 -20.68 35.70
CA LEU A 98 1.51 -20.82 34.29
C LEU A 98 0.25 -21.11 33.44
N GLY A 99 -0.61 -22.03 33.90
CA GLY A 99 -1.88 -22.30 33.22
C GLY A 99 -2.77 -21.07 33.14
N LEU A 100 -2.82 -20.26 34.20
CA LEU A 100 -3.57 -19.01 34.23
C LEU A 100 -2.95 -17.93 33.33
N ALA A 101 -1.61 -17.82 33.28
CA ALA A 101 -0.93 -16.89 32.40
C ALA A 101 -1.16 -17.22 30.92
N LEU A 102 -1.09 -18.51 30.55
CA LEU A 102 -1.34 -18.97 29.18
C LEU A 102 -2.82 -18.91 28.78
N ALA A 103 -3.74 -19.01 29.75
CA ALA A 103 -5.16 -18.79 29.52
C ALA A 103 -5.51 -17.32 29.20
N ASP A 104 -4.56 -16.41 29.43
CA ASP A 104 -4.60 -14.99 29.10
C ASP A 104 -5.88 -14.28 29.58
N PRO A 105 -6.00 -13.99 30.89
CA PRO A 105 -7.15 -13.29 31.45
C PRO A 105 -7.21 -11.87 30.89
N ARG A 106 -8.33 -11.51 30.29
CA ARG A 106 -8.52 -10.24 29.58
C ARG A 106 -9.71 -9.47 30.13
N VAL A 107 -9.55 -8.17 30.26
CA VAL A 107 -10.62 -7.24 30.66
C VAL A 107 -10.87 -6.24 29.54
N PRO A 108 -12.13 -5.85 29.28
CA PRO A 108 -12.41 -4.79 28.32
C PRO A 108 -11.75 -3.49 28.79
N LYS A 109 -10.98 -2.85 27.90
CA LYS A 109 -10.47 -1.50 28.11
C LYS A 109 -11.69 -0.58 28.03
N ALA A 110 -11.84 0.31 29.01
CA ALA A 110 -12.89 1.33 28.95
C ALA A 110 -12.76 2.07 27.61
N SER A 111 -13.75 1.88 26.75
CA SER A 111 -13.86 2.58 25.50
C SER A 111 -14.27 4.00 25.80
N ASP A 112 -13.52 4.98 25.31
CA ASP A 112 -14.08 6.33 25.18
C ASP A 112 -15.24 6.25 24.20
N GLU A 113 -16.47 6.26 24.73
CA GLU A 113 -17.70 6.25 23.93
C GLU A 113 -17.71 7.41 22.91
N ALA A 114 -17.05 8.53 23.25
CA ALA A 114 -16.82 9.66 22.37
C ALA A 114 -15.96 9.32 21.14
N LEU A 115 -14.86 8.57 21.33
CA LEU A 115 -13.98 8.11 20.25
C LEU A 115 -14.65 7.06 19.34
N GLN A 116 -15.59 6.30 19.90
CA GLN A 116 -16.39 5.34 19.15
C GLN A 116 -17.46 6.05 18.32
N THR A 117 -18.18 7.04 18.85
CA THR A 117 -19.32 7.66 18.15
C THR A 117 -18.95 8.72 17.11
N ARG A 118 -17.73 9.26 17.15
CA ARG A 118 -17.30 10.30 16.20
C ARG A 118 -16.66 9.72 14.93
N PRO A 119 -16.97 10.30 13.75
CA PRO A 119 -16.38 9.83 12.52
C PRO A 119 -14.85 10.06 12.51
N PRO A 120 -14.08 9.09 11.99
CA PRO A 120 -12.62 9.18 11.89
C PRO A 120 -12.22 10.22 10.85
N LEU A 121 -11.06 10.84 11.07
CA LEU A 121 -10.48 11.84 10.18
C LEU A 121 -9.14 11.34 9.64
N LEU A 122 -8.97 11.41 8.32
CA LEU A 122 -7.70 11.11 7.67
C LEU A 122 -7.16 12.37 7.00
N PHE A 123 -6.00 12.83 7.44
CA PHE A 123 -5.28 13.90 6.76
C PHE A 123 -4.58 13.32 5.53
N LEU A 124 -4.89 13.84 4.35
CA LEU A 124 -4.28 13.46 3.08
C LEU A 124 -3.46 14.64 2.55
N ILE A 125 -2.13 14.49 2.51
CA ILE A 125 -1.21 15.56 2.13
C ILE A 125 -0.56 15.25 0.78
N ASP A 126 -0.57 16.23 -0.13
CA ASP A 126 0.19 16.24 -1.37
C ASP A 126 1.69 16.44 -1.07
N ASP A 127 2.54 15.55 -1.57
CA ASP A 127 4.00 15.56 -1.41
C ASP A 127 4.73 15.77 -2.74
N SER A 128 4.01 16.14 -3.80
CA SER A 128 4.63 16.48 -5.08
C SER A 128 5.51 17.73 -4.97
N ALA A 129 6.45 17.89 -5.91
CA ALA A 129 7.27 19.10 -6.01
C ALA A 129 6.44 20.40 -6.17
N ALA A 130 5.17 20.34 -6.59
CA ALA A 130 4.27 21.50 -6.61
C ALA A 130 4.01 22.09 -5.20
N MET A 131 4.24 21.31 -4.14
CA MET A 131 4.08 21.75 -2.75
C MET A 131 5.31 22.47 -2.19
N SER A 132 6.43 22.49 -2.92
CA SER A 132 7.63 23.26 -2.55
C SER A 132 7.55 24.74 -2.96
N VAL A 133 6.55 25.11 -3.76
CA VAL A 133 6.31 26.48 -4.22
C VAL A 133 6.07 27.39 -3.01
N ALA A 134 6.63 28.59 -3.06
CA ALA A 134 6.61 29.57 -1.97
C ALA A 134 5.68 30.76 -2.28
N ASP A 135 4.56 30.50 -2.96
CA ASP A 135 3.48 31.48 -3.15
C ASP A 135 2.64 31.65 -1.86
N VAL A 136 2.72 30.68 -0.95
CA VAL A 136 2.21 30.75 0.41
C VAL A 136 3.37 30.60 1.37
N SER A 137 3.48 31.51 2.35
CA SER A 137 4.59 31.50 3.30
C SER A 137 4.51 30.34 4.30
N PRO A 138 5.63 29.65 4.61
CA PRO A 138 6.94 29.74 3.95
C PRO A 138 7.03 28.95 2.63
N ASN A 139 6.35 27.81 2.56
CA ASN A 139 5.99 27.09 1.33
C ASN A 139 4.69 26.30 1.58
N ARG A 140 4.05 25.78 0.53
CA ARG A 140 2.76 25.09 0.64
C ARG A 140 2.81 23.85 1.54
N LEU A 141 3.89 23.07 1.50
CA LEU A 141 4.05 21.88 2.34
C LEU A 141 4.21 22.21 3.82
N ALA A 142 5.11 23.14 4.16
CA ALA A 142 5.30 23.59 5.53
C ALA A 142 4.02 24.21 6.10
N ARG A 143 3.25 24.91 5.25
CA ARG A 143 1.91 25.39 5.57
C ARG A 143 0.95 24.23 5.88
N ALA A 144 0.94 23.18 5.06
CA ALA A 144 0.14 21.98 5.28
C ALA A 144 0.48 21.31 6.64
N VAL A 145 1.76 21.06 6.89
CA VAL A 145 2.25 20.42 8.13
C VAL A 145 1.87 21.24 9.37
N THR A 146 2.04 22.57 9.30
CA THR A 146 1.65 23.48 10.40
C THR A 146 0.15 23.41 10.66
N LEU A 147 -0.65 23.43 9.60
CA LEU A 147 -2.11 23.38 9.70
C LEU A 147 -2.60 22.05 10.30
N VAL A 148 -2.04 20.91 9.87
CA VAL A 148 -2.39 19.61 10.43
C VAL A 148 -2.02 19.54 11.91
N GLY A 149 -0.85 20.06 12.30
CA GLY A 149 -0.42 20.11 13.70
C GLY A 149 -1.36 20.94 14.60
N LEU A 150 -1.93 22.03 14.09
CA LEU A 150 -2.92 22.85 14.81
C LEU A 150 -4.29 22.15 14.86
N LEU A 151 -4.75 21.59 13.74
CA LEU A 151 -6.03 20.89 13.65
C LEU A 151 -6.08 19.67 14.57
N ALA A 152 -4.98 18.93 14.69
CA ALA A 152 -4.90 17.75 15.56
C ALA A 152 -5.16 18.07 17.03
N GLN A 153 -4.73 19.26 17.50
CA GLN A 153 -4.96 19.71 18.88
C GLN A 153 -6.45 20.04 19.14
N ASN A 154 -7.19 20.39 18.09
CA ASN A 154 -8.62 20.73 18.17
C ASN A 154 -9.55 19.51 18.06
N PHE A 155 -9.03 18.33 17.76
CA PHE A 155 -9.81 17.10 17.60
C PHE A 155 -9.36 15.96 18.54
N PRO A 156 -9.27 16.19 19.87
CA PRO A 156 -8.79 15.17 20.81
C PRO A 156 -9.71 13.94 20.88
N ASP A 157 -11.01 14.13 20.66
CA ASP A 157 -12.02 13.07 20.77
C ASP A 157 -12.24 12.31 19.44
N ARG A 158 -11.33 12.42 18.48
CA ARG A 158 -11.47 11.78 17.16
C ARG A 158 -10.27 10.90 16.86
N ARG A 159 -10.52 9.84 16.11
CA ARG A 159 -9.46 9.02 15.52
C ARG A 159 -8.82 9.80 14.37
N LEU A 160 -7.52 10.04 14.46
CA LEU A 160 -6.76 10.81 13.48
C LEU A 160 -5.80 9.87 12.74
N GLY A 161 -5.83 9.93 11.41
CA GLY A 161 -4.89 9.26 10.54
C GLY A 161 -4.11 10.24 9.66
N LEU A 162 -3.04 9.77 9.05
CA LEU A 162 -2.19 10.53 8.13
C LEU A 162 -1.81 9.66 6.93
N MET A 163 -2.09 10.19 5.75
CA MET A 163 -1.70 9.63 4.46
C MET A 163 -1.04 10.72 3.63
N VAL A 164 -0.05 10.32 2.85
CA VAL A 164 0.69 11.21 1.94
C VAL A 164 0.58 10.64 0.54
N TYR A 165 0.59 11.50 -0.49
CA TYR A 165 0.57 11.04 -1.86
C TYR A 165 1.37 11.95 -2.80
N ALA A 166 1.92 11.36 -3.86
CA ALA A 166 2.46 12.05 -5.02
C ALA A 166 2.01 11.29 -6.28
N ASP A 167 2.88 10.52 -6.93
CA ASP A 167 2.48 9.57 -8.00
C ASP A 167 1.73 8.34 -7.41
N GLU A 168 2.18 7.89 -6.24
CA GLU A 168 1.54 6.85 -5.44
C GLU A 168 1.10 7.42 -4.07
N ALA A 169 0.23 6.70 -3.38
CA ALA A 169 -0.20 7.03 -2.03
C ALA A 169 0.49 6.13 -1.00
N GLY A 170 0.74 6.64 0.20
CA GLY A 170 1.32 5.91 1.32
C GLY A 170 0.62 6.25 2.63
N LEU A 171 0.11 5.24 3.33
CA LEU A 171 -0.49 5.39 4.67
C LEU A 171 0.61 5.43 5.73
N LEU A 172 0.78 6.57 6.41
CA LEU A 172 1.77 6.74 7.48
C LEU A 172 1.21 6.37 8.85
N LEU A 173 0.00 6.83 9.13
CA LEU A 173 -0.72 6.58 10.38
C LEU A 173 -2.15 6.15 10.04
N PRO A 174 -2.54 4.88 10.26
CA PRO A 174 -3.95 4.49 10.20
C PRO A 174 -4.75 5.30 11.25
N PRO A 175 -6.06 5.56 11.04
CA PRO A 175 -6.91 6.27 11.99
C PRO A 175 -6.82 5.73 13.43
N ALA A 176 -5.99 6.36 14.24
CA ALA A 176 -5.66 5.91 15.60
C ALA A 176 -6.35 6.80 16.63
N ALA A 177 -6.68 6.22 17.79
CA ALA A 177 -7.29 6.94 18.90
C ALA A 177 -6.29 7.85 19.66
N ASP A 178 -4.99 7.65 19.46
CA ASP A 178 -3.96 8.43 20.14
C ASP A 178 -3.44 9.57 19.23
N PRO A 179 -3.91 10.83 19.42
CA PRO A 179 -3.47 11.96 18.61
C PRO A 179 -1.99 12.32 18.85
N SER A 180 -1.36 11.82 19.92
CA SER A 180 0.04 12.13 20.25
C SER A 180 1.06 11.51 19.28
N LEU A 181 0.64 10.52 18.48
CA LEU A 181 1.47 9.92 17.44
C LEU A 181 1.61 10.82 16.20
N LEU A 182 0.62 11.66 15.92
CA LEU A 182 0.59 12.45 14.70
C LEU A 182 1.78 13.43 14.57
N PRO A 183 2.18 14.19 15.61
CA PRO A 183 3.36 15.06 15.54
C PRO A 183 4.67 14.32 15.21
N PHE A 184 4.81 13.05 15.59
CA PHE A 184 5.99 12.25 15.25
C PHE A 184 6.07 12.04 13.73
N TYR A 185 4.98 11.63 13.09
CA TYR A 185 4.95 11.43 11.64
C TYR A 185 5.03 12.74 10.85
N LEU A 186 4.40 13.81 11.33
CA LEU A 186 4.46 15.14 10.70
C LEU A 186 5.88 15.66 10.56
N LYS A 187 6.75 15.43 11.56
CA LYS A 187 8.17 15.81 11.50
C LYS A 187 8.95 15.11 10.39
N HIS A 188 8.54 13.90 10.02
CA HIS A 188 9.23 13.10 9.00
C HIS A 188 8.80 13.44 7.57
N ILE A 189 7.61 14.01 7.37
CA ILE A 189 7.12 14.40 6.03
C ILE A 189 8.05 15.44 5.39
N ALA A 190 8.53 16.41 6.16
CA ALA A 190 9.42 17.46 5.66
C ALA A 190 10.80 16.93 5.17
N ALA A 191 11.14 15.68 5.49
CA ALA A 191 12.38 15.04 5.06
C ALA A 191 12.19 14.12 3.83
N LEU A 192 10.97 14.05 3.28
CA LEU A 192 10.69 13.25 2.09
C LEU A 192 11.29 13.88 0.82
N PRO A 193 11.63 13.08 -0.21
CA PRO A 193 12.32 13.55 -1.41
C PRO A 193 11.48 14.39 -2.40
N HIS A 194 10.23 14.75 -2.06
CA HIS A 194 9.32 15.61 -2.82
C HIS A 194 9.42 15.49 -4.36
N PRO A 195 8.99 14.37 -4.95
CA PRO A 195 9.28 14.03 -6.33
C PRO A 195 8.65 15.01 -7.34
N LEU A 196 9.37 15.27 -8.44
CA LEU A 196 8.88 16.02 -9.60
C LEU A 196 7.97 15.12 -10.46
N VAL A 197 6.73 14.96 -10.02
CA VAL A 197 5.70 14.14 -10.67
C VAL A 197 4.36 14.87 -10.68
N ILE A 198 3.49 14.53 -11.64
CA ILE A 198 2.11 14.99 -11.63
C ILE A 198 1.38 14.25 -10.48
N PRO A 199 0.81 14.96 -9.50
CA PRO A 199 0.17 14.32 -8.36
C PRO A 199 -1.07 13.52 -8.79
N ARG A 200 -1.24 12.31 -8.23
CA ARG A 200 -2.34 11.38 -8.51
C ARG A 200 -3.18 11.09 -7.26
N PRO A 201 -4.03 12.04 -6.81
CA PRO A 201 -4.87 11.85 -5.62
C PRO A 201 -5.87 10.68 -5.77
N SER A 202 -6.19 10.25 -7.00
CA SER A 202 -7.01 9.06 -7.28
C SER A 202 -6.46 7.79 -6.62
N THR A 203 -5.13 7.63 -6.54
CA THR A 203 -4.50 6.47 -5.87
C THR A 203 -4.83 6.45 -4.37
N ALA A 204 -4.73 7.60 -3.70
CA ALA A 204 -5.11 7.77 -2.32
C ALA A 204 -6.61 7.56 -2.12
N PHE A 205 -7.47 8.20 -2.92
CA PHE A 205 -8.92 8.06 -2.80
C PHE A 205 -9.38 6.60 -2.94
N ASN A 206 -8.82 5.87 -3.90
CA ASN A 206 -9.13 4.46 -4.11
C ASN A 206 -8.65 3.57 -2.95
N TRP A 207 -7.51 3.87 -2.34
CA TRP A 207 -7.05 3.16 -1.15
C TRP A 207 -7.98 3.48 0.04
N ILE A 208 -8.25 4.75 0.29
CA ILE A 208 -9.08 5.21 1.41
C ILE A 208 -10.50 4.63 1.33
N ALA A 209 -11.10 4.58 0.14
CA ALA A 209 -12.42 3.99 -0.07
C ALA A 209 -12.48 2.50 0.32
N ARG A 210 -11.34 1.81 0.35
CA ARG A 210 -11.22 0.39 0.74
C ARG A 210 -10.82 0.20 2.19
N LEU A 211 -10.46 1.27 2.93
CA LEU A 211 -10.11 1.18 4.34
C LEU A 211 -11.38 1.04 5.19
N PRO A 212 -11.61 -0.10 5.86
CA PRO A 212 -12.81 -0.29 6.68
C PRO A 212 -12.89 0.72 7.83
N GLU A 213 -11.73 1.11 8.36
CA GLU A 213 -11.57 2.10 9.43
C GLU A 213 -12.08 3.49 9.06
N MET A 214 -12.23 3.79 7.76
CA MET A 214 -12.64 5.11 7.25
C MET A 214 -14.11 5.20 6.86
N GLN A 215 -14.88 4.11 6.89
CA GLN A 215 -16.30 4.14 6.52
C GLN A 215 -17.08 5.17 7.37
N GLY A 216 -17.87 6.02 6.70
CA GLY A 216 -18.61 7.11 7.36
C GLY A 216 -17.73 8.27 7.88
N GLY A 217 -16.42 8.23 7.62
CA GLY A 217 -15.44 9.23 8.04
C GLY A 217 -15.32 10.42 7.10
N ALA A 218 -14.26 11.21 7.30
CA ALA A 218 -13.91 12.30 6.39
C ALA A 218 -12.41 12.35 6.10
N VAL A 219 -12.09 12.75 4.87
CA VAL A 219 -10.72 12.99 4.41
C VAL A 219 -10.47 14.49 4.36
N ILE A 220 -9.46 14.96 5.07
CA ILE A 220 -9.00 16.36 4.99
C ILE A 220 -7.87 16.39 3.97
N TRP A 221 -8.17 16.83 2.76
CA TRP A 221 -7.26 16.81 1.63
C TRP A 221 -6.56 18.15 1.45
N LEU A 222 -5.25 18.17 1.69
CA LEU A 222 -4.37 19.33 1.56
C LEU A 222 -3.54 19.17 0.29
N THR A 223 -3.83 19.98 -0.73
CA THR A 223 -3.22 19.82 -2.06
C THR A 223 -2.82 21.13 -2.71
N SER A 224 -1.82 21.06 -3.59
CA SER A 224 -1.49 22.13 -4.54
C SER A 224 -2.61 22.36 -5.57
N GLY A 225 -3.44 21.34 -5.84
CA GLY A 225 -4.49 21.39 -6.84
C GLY A 225 -3.95 21.52 -8.28
N GLU A 226 -2.82 20.89 -8.59
CA GLU A 226 -2.13 21.04 -9.89
C GLU A 226 -3.06 20.77 -11.09
N ALA A 227 -3.17 21.74 -12.00
CA ALA A 227 -4.10 21.72 -13.13
C ALA A 227 -3.90 20.52 -14.06
N GLN A 228 -2.64 20.11 -14.26
CA GLN A 228 -2.28 18.97 -15.09
C GLN A 228 -2.83 17.64 -14.55
N SER A 229 -3.04 17.54 -13.23
CA SER A 229 -3.59 16.33 -12.61
C SER A 229 -5.05 16.06 -13.00
N PHE A 230 -5.78 17.10 -13.43
CA PHE A 230 -7.19 17.04 -13.78
C PHE A 230 -7.45 16.82 -15.29
N GLN A 231 -6.41 16.59 -16.09
CA GLN A 231 -6.53 16.45 -17.55
C GLN A 231 -6.55 14.99 -17.99
N GLY A 232 -7.28 14.71 -19.08
CA GLY A 232 -7.34 13.39 -19.72
C GLY A 232 -7.72 12.24 -18.78
N ALA A 233 -6.96 11.14 -18.87
CA ALA A 233 -7.18 9.94 -18.06
C ALA A 233 -7.04 10.21 -16.56
N LEU A 234 -6.13 11.09 -16.14
CA LEU A 234 -5.90 11.40 -14.74
C LEU A 234 -7.12 12.09 -14.12
N GLY A 235 -7.70 13.09 -14.80
CA GLY A 235 -8.93 13.75 -14.35
C GLY A 235 -10.09 12.76 -14.19
N SER A 236 -10.26 11.85 -15.15
CA SER A 236 -11.29 10.80 -15.08
C SER A 236 -11.09 9.85 -13.89
N GLN A 237 -9.85 9.45 -13.62
CA GLN A 237 -9.51 8.61 -12.47
C GLN A 237 -9.76 9.31 -11.13
N GLN A 238 -9.54 10.63 -11.07
CA GLN A 238 -9.81 11.40 -9.85
C GLN A 238 -11.32 11.52 -9.57
N LEU A 239 -12.12 11.75 -10.62
CA LEU A 239 -13.59 11.72 -10.51
C LEU A 239 -14.08 10.34 -10.05
N ALA A 240 -13.54 9.26 -10.60
CA ALA A 240 -13.85 7.90 -10.17
C ALA A 240 -13.43 7.63 -8.70
N GLY A 241 -12.26 8.12 -8.29
CA GLY A 241 -11.81 8.04 -6.91
C GLY A 241 -12.72 8.80 -5.94
N ALA A 242 -13.16 10.01 -6.31
CA ALA A 242 -14.13 10.77 -5.53
C ALA A 242 -15.50 10.05 -5.45
N ALA A 243 -15.95 9.44 -6.55
CA ALA A 243 -17.16 8.62 -6.53
C ALA A 243 -17.02 7.38 -5.62
N ALA A 244 -15.85 6.74 -5.58
CA ALA A 244 -15.57 5.63 -4.67
C ALA A 244 -15.62 6.07 -3.19
N LEU A 245 -15.09 7.25 -2.87
CA LEU A 245 -15.23 7.84 -1.53
C LEU A 245 -16.70 8.09 -1.18
N HIS A 246 -17.47 8.65 -2.10
CA HIS A 246 -18.91 8.87 -1.90
C HIS A 246 -19.67 7.56 -1.63
N GLN A 247 -19.37 6.49 -2.38
CA GLN A 247 -19.95 5.15 -2.18
C GLN A 247 -19.59 4.56 -0.81
N ALA A 248 -18.38 4.85 -0.29
CA ALA A 248 -17.95 4.45 1.04
C ALA A 248 -18.48 5.38 2.17
N HIS A 249 -19.34 6.35 1.83
CA HIS A 249 -19.84 7.39 2.73
C HIS A 249 -18.73 8.24 3.37
N ILE A 250 -17.64 8.46 2.63
CA ILE A 250 -16.49 9.26 3.07
C ILE A 250 -16.58 10.65 2.45
N ARG A 251 -16.65 11.69 3.27
CA ARG A 251 -16.70 13.08 2.79
C ARG A 251 -15.31 13.66 2.60
N LEU A 252 -15.11 14.41 1.52
CA LEU A 252 -13.84 15.08 1.20
C LEU A 252 -13.91 16.56 1.61
N ILE A 253 -13.07 16.95 2.57
CA ILE A 253 -12.86 18.34 2.98
C ILE A 253 -11.55 18.78 2.33
N ALA A 254 -11.63 19.50 1.22
CA ALA A 254 -10.47 19.86 0.43
C ALA A 254 -10.00 21.30 0.72
N LEU A 255 -8.70 21.50 0.87
CA LEU A 255 -8.08 22.80 0.97
C LEU A 255 -6.97 22.91 -0.08
N THR A 256 -7.18 23.79 -1.06
CA THR A 256 -6.15 24.12 -2.05
C THR A 256 -5.14 25.06 -1.42
N LEU A 257 -3.95 24.54 -1.10
CA LEU A 257 -2.84 25.25 -0.47
C LEU A 257 -1.99 26.00 -1.51
N ALA A 258 -2.62 26.63 -2.49
CA ALA A 258 -1.94 27.39 -3.53
C ALA A 258 -2.59 28.77 -3.67
N GLY A 259 -1.75 29.78 -3.90
CA GLY A 259 -2.16 31.13 -4.27
C GLY A 259 -2.36 31.22 -5.79
N GLN A 260 -1.57 32.06 -6.45
CA GLN A 260 -1.64 32.20 -7.92
C GLN A 260 -0.83 31.16 -8.70
N GLY A 261 -0.03 30.32 -8.04
CA GLY A 261 0.98 29.50 -8.72
C GLY A 261 2.37 30.10 -8.61
N GLY A 262 3.36 29.38 -9.14
CA GLY A 262 4.74 29.85 -9.15
C GLY A 262 5.75 28.77 -9.55
N PRO A 263 7.03 29.14 -9.69
CA PRO A 263 8.07 28.20 -10.10
C PRO A 263 8.29 27.14 -9.03
N LEU A 264 8.39 25.88 -9.46
CA LEU A 264 8.73 24.77 -8.59
C LEU A 264 10.15 24.98 -8.05
N ARG A 265 10.38 24.54 -6.80
CA ARG A 265 11.69 24.68 -6.15
C ARG A 265 12.25 23.34 -5.69
N GLN A 266 13.55 23.18 -5.85
CA GLN A 266 14.33 22.10 -5.23
C GLN A 266 15.47 22.75 -4.46
N ASP A 267 15.60 22.44 -3.17
CA ASP A 267 16.58 23.05 -2.26
C ASP A 267 16.57 24.59 -2.25
N GLY A 268 15.38 25.17 -2.43
CA GLY A 268 15.16 26.62 -2.49
C GLY A 268 15.47 27.27 -3.84
N LEU A 269 16.04 26.54 -4.80
CA LEU A 269 16.33 27.01 -6.15
C LEU A 269 15.18 26.71 -7.11
N PRO A 270 14.82 27.64 -8.01
CA PRO A 270 13.79 27.40 -9.00
C PRO A 270 14.25 26.36 -10.03
N LEU A 271 13.38 25.38 -10.29
CA LEU A 271 13.61 24.34 -11.28
C LEU A 271 13.45 24.88 -12.70
N LYS A 272 14.36 24.44 -13.57
CA LYS A 272 14.34 24.76 -15.00
C LYS A 272 14.29 23.48 -15.82
N ASN A 273 13.62 23.55 -16.96
CA ASN A 273 13.66 22.49 -17.97
C ASN A 273 14.99 22.50 -18.75
N ALA A 274 15.15 21.53 -19.66
CA ALA A 274 16.36 21.41 -20.49
C ALA A 274 16.60 22.65 -21.39
N GLU A 275 15.53 23.38 -21.70
CA GLU A 275 15.52 24.60 -22.50
C GLU A 275 15.79 25.87 -21.67
N GLY A 276 16.06 25.74 -20.37
CA GLY A 276 16.37 26.86 -19.46
C GLY A 276 15.16 27.68 -19.01
N SER A 277 13.94 27.28 -19.38
CA SER A 277 12.67 27.88 -18.95
C SER A 277 12.25 27.34 -17.58
N LEU A 278 11.59 28.17 -16.78
CA LEU A 278 11.12 27.80 -15.44
C LEU A 278 9.97 26.79 -15.53
N ILE A 279 10.00 25.77 -14.67
CA ILE A 279 8.88 24.85 -14.50
C ILE A 279 7.93 25.48 -13.47
N GLU A 280 6.68 25.72 -13.86
CA GLU A 280 5.68 26.40 -13.03
C GLU A 280 4.55 25.46 -12.61
N SER A 281 4.05 25.67 -11.40
CA SER A 281 2.87 25.01 -10.84
C SER A 281 1.66 25.90 -11.05
N ILE A 282 0.61 25.34 -11.65
CA ILE A 282 -0.63 26.05 -11.98
C ILE A 282 -1.77 25.42 -11.17
N PRO A 283 -2.29 26.10 -10.14
CA PRO A 283 -3.37 25.56 -9.33
C PRO A 283 -4.74 25.66 -10.03
N ALA A 284 -5.58 24.65 -9.86
CA ALA A 284 -6.95 24.54 -10.37
C ALA A 284 -7.96 24.32 -9.23
N PRO A 285 -8.18 25.31 -8.35
CA PRO A 285 -9.05 25.16 -7.17
C PRO A 285 -10.50 24.81 -7.53
N ALA A 286 -10.99 25.27 -8.69
CA ALA A 286 -12.33 24.91 -9.17
C ALA A 286 -12.51 23.40 -9.38
N ARG A 287 -11.44 22.70 -9.84
CA ARG A 287 -11.47 21.25 -10.03
C ARG A 287 -11.38 20.48 -8.72
N VAL A 288 -10.60 20.99 -7.76
CA VAL A 288 -10.58 20.46 -6.38
C VAL A 288 -11.98 20.57 -5.75
N ALA A 289 -12.67 21.70 -5.96
CA ALA A 289 -14.02 21.91 -5.46
C ALA A 289 -15.06 20.97 -6.08
N GLU A 290 -14.91 20.64 -7.36
CA GLU A 290 -15.75 19.66 -8.05
C GLU A 290 -15.66 18.28 -7.37
N LEU A 291 -14.45 17.80 -7.07
CA LEU A 291 -14.25 16.51 -6.39
C LEU A 291 -14.84 16.50 -4.97
N ALA A 292 -14.65 17.58 -4.21
CA ALA A 292 -15.23 17.68 -2.88
C ALA A 292 -16.77 17.62 -2.91
N LYS A 293 -17.38 18.30 -3.89
CA LYS A 293 -18.83 18.31 -4.08
C LYS A 293 -19.41 16.92 -4.39
N ILE A 294 -18.70 16.10 -5.19
CA ILE A 294 -19.13 14.72 -5.50
C ILE A 294 -19.29 13.89 -4.23
N THR A 295 -18.41 14.07 -3.25
CA THR A 295 -18.47 13.34 -1.97
C THR A 295 -19.49 13.91 -0.97
N GLY A 296 -20.20 14.99 -1.31
CA GLY A 296 -21.01 15.76 -0.37
C GLY A 296 -20.16 16.51 0.68
N GLY A 297 -18.88 16.73 0.38
CA GLY A 297 -17.95 17.50 1.19
C GLY A 297 -17.87 18.97 0.76
N VAL A 298 -16.79 19.64 1.17
CA VAL A 298 -16.59 21.08 0.93
C VAL A 298 -15.15 21.36 0.50
N ALA A 299 -14.95 22.42 -0.27
CA ALA A 299 -13.63 22.87 -0.67
C ALA A 299 -13.40 24.34 -0.35
N GLY A 300 -12.15 24.68 -0.02
CA GLY A 300 -11.69 26.03 0.23
C GLY A 300 -10.35 26.29 -0.44
N ILE A 301 -10.01 27.57 -0.56
CA ILE A 301 -8.70 28.05 -1.01
C ILE A 301 -7.99 28.62 0.22
N THR A 302 -6.69 28.40 0.32
CA THR A 302 -5.89 28.90 1.45
C THR A 302 -5.92 30.42 1.54
N GLY A 303 -6.03 30.93 2.78
CA GLY A 303 -5.91 32.35 3.10
C GLY A 303 -4.85 32.55 4.18
N THR A 304 -5.29 32.66 5.44
CA THR A 304 -4.44 32.71 6.63
C THR A 304 -4.52 31.39 7.40
N VAL A 305 -3.48 31.02 8.15
CA VAL A 305 -3.53 29.78 8.97
C VAL A 305 -4.78 29.73 9.87
N PRO A 306 -5.17 30.81 10.58
CA PRO A 306 -6.38 30.79 11.41
C PRO A 306 -7.68 30.65 10.62
N SER A 307 -7.77 31.25 9.41
CA SER A 307 -8.95 31.09 8.56
C SER A 307 -9.07 29.67 8.00
N ASP A 308 -7.94 29.10 7.60
CA ASP A 308 -7.84 27.74 7.06
C ASP A 308 -8.23 26.72 8.13
N GLU A 309 -7.73 26.91 9.36
CA GLU A 309 -8.07 26.08 10.51
C GLU A 309 -9.57 26.16 10.85
N LYS A 310 -10.11 27.38 10.88
CA LYS A 310 -11.55 27.61 11.13
C LYS A 310 -12.43 26.93 10.09
N PHE A 311 -12.08 27.07 8.80
CA PHE A 311 -12.79 26.43 7.70
C PHE A 311 -12.87 24.90 7.88
N VAL A 312 -11.72 24.25 8.13
CA VAL A 312 -11.70 22.80 8.32
C VAL A 312 -12.48 22.39 9.58
N ARG A 313 -12.37 23.14 10.67
CA ARG A 313 -13.12 22.86 11.91
C ARG A 313 -14.62 22.92 11.71
N GLU A 314 -15.12 23.93 11.01
CA GLU A 314 -16.55 24.07 10.70
C GLU A 314 -17.03 22.93 9.79
N ALA A 315 -16.24 22.56 8.77
CA ALA A 315 -16.53 21.43 7.90
C ALA A 315 -16.59 20.09 8.66
N VAL A 316 -15.66 19.86 9.59
CA VAL A 316 -15.62 18.66 10.44
C VAL A 316 -16.78 18.65 11.44
N ALA A 317 -17.18 19.80 11.98
CA ALA A 317 -18.31 19.91 12.89
C ALA A 317 -19.66 19.59 12.19
N ALA A 318 -19.76 19.83 10.88
CA ALA A 318 -20.94 19.52 10.07
C ALA A 318 -21.02 18.02 9.64
N LEU A 319 -20.06 17.19 10.04
CA LEU A 319 -20.11 15.75 9.77
C LEU A 319 -21.19 15.07 10.63
N PRO A 320 -22.01 14.17 10.06
CA PRO A 320 -22.99 13.42 10.81
C PRO A 320 -22.27 12.49 11.78
N ASN A 321 -22.76 12.44 13.02
CA ASN A 321 -22.30 11.45 14.00
C ASN A 321 -22.91 10.10 13.61
N LEU A 322 -22.21 9.35 12.77
CA LEU A 322 -22.56 7.97 12.43
C LEU A 322 -21.82 7.04 13.38
N PRO A 323 -22.50 6.13 14.08
CA PRO A 323 -21.81 5.08 14.81
C PRO A 323 -20.99 4.24 13.82
N PRO A 324 -19.74 3.90 14.13
CA PRO A 324 -18.88 3.15 13.24
C PRO A 324 -19.53 1.80 12.97
N THR A 325 -19.77 1.50 11.70
CA THR A 325 -20.24 0.18 11.23
C THR A 325 -19.21 -0.91 11.52
N PHE A 326 -17.94 -0.53 11.66
CA PHE A 326 -16.90 -1.43 12.14
C PHE A 326 -16.98 -1.55 13.66
N ALA A 327 -17.49 -2.70 14.13
CA ALA A 327 -17.26 -3.14 15.50
C ALA A 327 -15.75 -3.33 15.67
N LEU A 328 -15.07 -2.27 16.13
CA LEU A 328 -13.70 -2.36 16.59
C LEU A 328 -13.70 -3.47 17.65
N GLY A 329 -13.00 -4.57 17.38
CA GLY A 329 -12.87 -5.66 18.32
C GLY A 329 -12.57 -5.09 19.70
N GLU A 330 -13.34 -5.49 20.70
CA GLU A 330 -13.22 -5.01 22.07
C GLU A 330 -11.73 -4.90 22.42
N GLN A 331 -11.22 -3.68 22.59
CA GLN A 331 -9.83 -3.54 22.97
C GLN A 331 -9.71 -4.11 24.37
N THR A 332 -9.13 -5.30 24.49
CA THR A 332 -8.96 -5.97 25.76
C THR A 332 -7.58 -5.67 26.33
N ARG A 333 -7.49 -5.34 27.62
CA ARG A 333 -6.22 -5.36 28.36
C ARG A 333 -5.97 -6.78 28.84
N SER A 334 -4.77 -7.28 28.62
CA SER A 334 -4.34 -8.58 29.14
C SER A 334 -3.77 -8.42 30.55
N LEU A 335 -4.13 -9.36 31.42
CA LEU A 335 -3.69 -9.44 32.81
C LEU A 335 -2.73 -10.63 33.03
N HIS A 336 -2.14 -11.19 31.96
CA HIS A 336 -1.27 -12.38 32.04
C HIS A 336 0.04 -12.13 32.82
N ALA A 337 0.48 -10.88 32.94
CA ALA A 337 1.76 -10.53 33.57
C ALA A 337 1.82 -10.94 35.05
N LEU A 338 0.75 -10.74 35.82
CA LEU A 338 0.71 -11.12 37.24
C LEU A 338 0.85 -12.65 37.47
N PRO A 339 0.03 -13.51 36.84
CA PRO A 339 0.21 -14.96 36.97
C PRO A 339 1.55 -15.42 36.38
N LEU A 340 2.08 -14.76 35.35
CA LEU A 340 3.39 -15.10 34.79
C LEU A 340 4.53 -14.81 35.77
N VAL A 341 4.53 -13.65 36.43
CA VAL A 341 5.52 -13.31 37.47
C VAL A 341 5.43 -14.30 38.63
N LEU A 342 4.22 -14.69 39.06
CA LEU A 342 4.03 -15.71 40.09
C LEU A 342 4.61 -17.07 39.66
N ALA A 343 4.44 -17.46 38.41
CA ALA A 343 5.04 -18.66 37.86
C ALA A 343 6.58 -18.60 37.91
N TRP A 344 7.18 -17.50 37.45
CA TRP A 344 8.64 -17.33 37.52
C TRP A 344 9.19 -17.38 38.94
N LEU A 345 8.56 -16.70 39.89
CA LEU A 345 8.96 -16.74 41.30
C LEU A 345 8.87 -18.16 41.87
N ALA A 346 7.82 -18.90 41.53
CA ALA A 346 7.67 -20.29 41.94
C ALA A 346 8.74 -21.21 41.31
N ALA A 347 9.05 -21.03 40.03
CA ALA A 347 10.10 -21.78 39.33
C ALA A 347 11.49 -21.51 39.93
N ILE A 348 11.83 -20.25 40.18
CA ILE A 348 13.08 -19.85 40.84
C ILE A 348 13.13 -20.45 42.25
N GLY A 349 12.02 -20.41 43.00
CA GLY A 349 11.94 -21.01 44.32
C GLY A 349 12.16 -22.54 44.31
N VAL A 350 11.60 -23.25 43.33
CA VAL A 350 11.88 -24.70 43.12
C VAL A 350 13.36 -24.91 42.83
N LEU A 351 13.94 -24.11 41.93
CA LEU A 351 15.33 -24.20 41.54
C LEU A 351 16.26 -23.98 42.74
N VAL A 352 16.07 -22.90 43.50
CA VAL A 352 16.83 -22.59 44.72
C VAL A 352 16.66 -23.71 45.74
N ALA A 353 15.45 -24.19 45.97
CA ALA A 353 15.21 -25.31 46.88
C ALA A 353 15.91 -26.59 46.40
N MET A 354 15.99 -26.86 45.09
CA MET A 354 16.70 -28.02 44.53
C MET A 354 18.22 -27.90 44.59
N LEU A 355 18.76 -26.70 44.37
CA LEU A 355 20.20 -26.43 44.37
C LEU A 355 20.79 -26.05 45.74
N ALA A 356 19.98 -25.67 46.73
CA ALA A 356 20.42 -25.32 48.09
C ALA A 356 21.50 -26.26 48.71
N PRO A 357 21.42 -27.60 48.61
CA PRO A 357 22.48 -28.46 49.13
C PRO A 357 23.77 -28.45 48.29
N ARG A 358 23.69 -28.16 46.98
CA ARG A 358 24.84 -28.08 46.05
C ARG A 358 25.51 -26.70 46.05
N ILE A 359 24.75 -25.62 46.25
CA ILE A 359 25.26 -24.23 46.33
C ILE A 359 26.21 -24.06 47.51
N ARG A 360 26.00 -24.81 48.61
CA ARG A 360 26.94 -24.85 49.74
C ARG A 360 28.30 -25.48 49.42
N GLN A 361 28.41 -26.23 48.31
CA GLN A 361 29.62 -26.96 47.92
C GLN A 361 30.27 -26.40 46.64
N ALA A 362 29.52 -25.71 45.77
CA ALA A 362 30.05 -25.02 44.58
C ALA A 362 29.09 -23.91 44.07
N PRO A 363 29.40 -22.62 44.28
CA PRO A 363 28.53 -21.51 43.86
C PRO A 363 28.48 -21.26 42.34
N SER A 364 29.45 -21.79 41.57
CA SER A 364 29.53 -21.64 40.10
C SER A 364 28.37 -22.30 39.35
N VAL A 365 27.78 -23.37 39.92
CA VAL A 365 26.64 -24.08 39.31
C VAL A 365 25.38 -23.21 39.27
N LEU A 366 25.19 -22.33 40.27
CA LEU A 366 24.05 -21.40 40.31
C LEU A 366 24.14 -20.37 39.18
N ILE A 367 25.34 -19.82 38.96
CA ILE A 367 25.60 -18.81 37.92
C ILE A 367 25.38 -19.40 36.53
N MET A 368 25.84 -20.64 36.30
CA MET A 368 25.67 -21.32 35.02
C MET A 368 24.20 -21.61 34.69
N VAL A 369 23.40 -22.04 35.67
CA VAL A 369 21.97 -22.30 35.44
C VAL A 369 21.19 -21.00 35.24
N LEU A 370 21.53 -19.93 35.97
CA LEU A 370 20.93 -18.61 35.76
C LEU A 370 21.27 -18.06 34.37
N ALA A 371 22.52 -18.21 33.93
CA ALA A 371 22.99 -17.76 32.61
C ALA A 371 22.32 -18.52 31.47
N VAL A 372 22.16 -19.84 31.57
CA VAL A 372 21.47 -20.67 30.55
C VAL A 372 19.98 -20.33 30.48
N SER A 373 19.32 -20.07 31.62
CA SER A 373 17.92 -19.65 31.65
C SER A 373 17.69 -18.24 31.11
N LEU A 374 18.67 -17.33 31.29
CA LEU A 374 18.64 -15.98 30.71
C LEU A 374 18.84 -16.02 29.19
N MET A 375 19.73 -16.90 28.70
CA MET A 375 20.06 -17.07 27.29
C MET A 375 18.91 -17.71 26.48
N ALA A 376 18.09 -18.54 27.12
CA ALA A 376 16.89 -19.12 26.51
C ALA A 376 15.74 -18.10 26.31
N CYS A 377 15.74 -16.95 27.02
CA CYS A 377 14.72 -15.91 26.87
C CYS A 377 15.02 -14.90 25.74
N VAL A 378 16.19 -14.98 25.09
CA VAL A 378 16.64 -13.99 24.09
C VAL A 378 16.48 -14.48 22.64
N LEU A 379 16.08 -15.73 22.42
CA LEU A 379 15.86 -16.24 21.06
C LEU A 379 14.45 -15.90 20.55
N PRO A 380 14.30 -15.07 19.49
CA PRO A 380 13.01 -14.79 18.89
C PRO A 380 12.42 -16.06 18.27
N ALA A 381 11.13 -16.30 18.49
CA ALA A 381 10.42 -17.42 17.90
C ALA A 381 10.47 -17.33 16.36
N PRO A 382 10.80 -18.43 15.63
CA PRO A 382 10.69 -18.45 14.18
C PRO A 382 9.20 -18.38 13.78
N VAL A 383 8.83 -17.32 13.10
CA VAL A 383 7.53 -17.17 12.44
C VAL A 383 7.48 -18.12 11.25
N TRP A 384 6.84 -19.27 11.41
CA TRP A 384 6.44 -20.11 10.29
C TRP A 384 5.14 -19.56 9.70
N ALA A 385 5.24 -18.63 8.76
CA ALA A 385 4.13 -18.22 7.91
C ALA A 385 4.51 -18.54 6.45
N GLY A 386 4.05 -19.69 5.95
CA GLY A 386 4.33 -20.13 4.59
C GLY A 386 3.21 -21.00 4.01
N ALA A 387 2.79 -20.63 2.79
CA ALA A 387 2.21 -21.50 1.76
C ALA A 387 0.71 -21.84 1.77
N SER A 388 -0.19 -20.86 1.99
CA SER A 388 -1.61 -20.96 1.56
C SER A 388 -2.05 -19.92 0.51
N GLY A 389 -1.21 -18.95 0.16
CA GLY A 389 -1.58 -17.81 -0.69
C GLY A 389 -1.60 -18.04 -2.21
N ALA A 390 -1.09 -19.17 -2.72
CA ALA A 390 -0.94 -19.38 -4.17
C ALA A 390 -2.24 -19.82 -4.88
N TRP A 391 -3.10 -20.58 -4.21
CA TRP A 391 -4.31 -21.17 -4.83
C TRP A 391 -5.50 -20.21 -4.90
N LEU A 392 -5.57 -19.22 -4.01
CA LEU A 392 -6.63 -18.21 -3.97
C LEU A 392 -6.52 -17.17 -5.10
N ASN A 393 -5.31 -16.89 -5.57
CA ASN A 393 -5.06 -15.82 -6.55
C ASN A 393 -5.46 -16.21 -7.98
N GLN A 394 -5.33 -17.48 -8.35
CA GLN A 394 -5.61 -17.93 -9.73
C GLN A 394 -7.12 -18.02 -10.01
N ALA A 395 -7.93 -18.42 -9.02
CA ALA A 395 -9.39 -18.43 -9.12
C ALA A 395 -9.97 -17.01 -9.21
N ALA A 396 -9.42 -16.07 -8.43
CA ALA A 396 -9.81 -14.66 -8.49
C ALA A 396 -9.48 -14.04 -9.86
N GLU A 397 -8.32 -14.37 -10.44
CA GLU A 397 -7.90 -13.86 -11.75
C GLU A 397 -8.80 -14.37 -12.90
N GLN A 398 -9.13 -15.67 -12.91
CA GLN A 398 -10.07 -16.22 -13.91
C GLN A 398 -11.46 -15.60 -13.81
N THR A 399 -11.91 -15.29 -12.60
CA THR A 399 -13.21 -14.63 -12.37
C THR A 399 -13.22 -13.23 -12.98
N GLN A 400 -12.13 -12.47 -12.83
CA GLN A 400 -12.01 -11.12 -13.40
C GLN A 400 -11.92 -11.13 -14.94
N LEU A 401 -11.23 -12.11 -15.53
CA LEU A 401 -11.22 -12.31 -16.99
C LEU A 401 -12.61 -12.65 -17.54
N ALA A 402 -13.35 -13.52 -16.85
CA ALA A 402 -14.73 -13.86 -17.22
C ALA A 402 -15.67 -12.64 -17.11
N ALA A 403 -15.53 -11.84 -16.06
CA ALA A 403 -16.29 -10.60 -15.89
C ALA A 403 -15.98 -9.58 -17.00
N GLY A 404 -14.70 -9.36 -17.33
CA GLY A 404 -14.29 -8.44 -18.39
C GLY A 404 -14.79 -8.86 -19.77
N THR A 405 -14.69 -10.15 -20.10
CA THR A 405 -15.20 -10.68 -21.37
C THR A 405 -16.72 -10.61 -21.47
N ALA A 406 -17.45 -10.83 -20.36
CA ALA A 406 -18.89 -10.64 -20.31
C ALA A 406 -19.28 -9.17 -20.49
N ALA A 407 -18.58 -8.24 -19.84
CA ALA A 407 -18.81 -6.80 -19.96
C ALA A 407 -18.60 -6.29 -21.39
N ILE A 408 -17.55 -6.76 -22.09
CA ILE A 408 -17.36 -6.47 -23.52
C ILE A 408 -18.56 -6.93 -24.35
N LYS A 409 -19.05 -8.16 -24.13
CA LYS A 409 -20.21 -8.71 -24.88
C LYS A 409 -21.49 -7.92 -24.64
N GLN A 410 -21.61 -7.30 -23.46
CA GLN A 410 -22.74 -6.45 -23.10
C GLN A 410 -22.59 -4.99 -23.56
N GLY A 411 -21.44 -4.62 -24.14
CA GLY A 411 -21.13 -3.24 -24.54
C GLY A 411 -20.69 -2.34 -23.39
N ASN A 412 -20.46 -2.89 -22.19
CA ASN A 412 -20.04 -2.14 -21.00
C ASN A 412 -18.50 -2.03 -20.97
N TYR A 413 -17.93 -1.22 -21.86
CA TYR A 413 -16.49 -1.15 -22.04
C TYR A 413 -15.74 -0.55 -20.83
N ALA A 414 -16.37 0.32 -20.04
CA ALA A 414 -15.77 0.87 -18.83
C ALA A 414 -15.60 -0.22 -17.75
N GLU A 415 -16.65 -1.02 -17.51
CA GLU A 415 -16.60 -2.16 -16.59
C GLU A 415 -15.61 -3.23 -17.06
N ALA A 416 -15.58 -3.50 -18.36
CA ALA A 416 -14.63 -4.42 -18.97
C ALA A 416 -13.18 -4.01 -18.68
N GLN A 417 -12.85 -2.73 -18.87
CA GLN A 417 -11.49 -2.23 -18.64
C GLN A 417 -11.09 -2.34 -17.16
N VAL A 418 -12.01 -2.12 -16.23
CA VAL A 418 -11.77 -2.31 -14.78
C VAL A 418 -11.52 -3.78 -14.45
N ALA A 419 -12.38 -4.67 -14.94
CA ALA A 419 -12.25 -6.11 -14.70
C ALA A 419 -10.93 -6.67 -15.29
N PHE A 420 -10.58 -6.27 -16.52
CA PHE A 420 -9.31 -6.64 -17.12
C PHE A 420 -8.10 -6.00 -16.45
N GLY A 421 -8.22 -4.79 -15.91
CA GLY A 421 -7.16 -4.14 -15.14
C GLY A 421 -6.81 -4.85 -13.83
N ALA A 422 -7.76 -5.61 -13.27
CA ALA A 422 -7.57 -6.42 -12.07
C ALA A 422 -6.95 -7.80 -12.34
N ALA A 423 -6.88 -8.24 -13.61
CA ALA A 423 -6.28 -9.50 -14.03
C ALA A 423 -4.89 -9.29 -14.66
N LYS A 424 -4.07 -10.36 -14.72
CA LYS A 424 -2.76 -10.34 -15.38
C LYS A 424 -2.78 -11.25 -16.62
N GLY A 425 -1.66 -11.29 -17.34
CA GLY A 425 -1.51 -12.12 -18.53
C GLY A 425 -2.02 -11.49 -19.84
N PHE A 426 -1.80 -12.20 -20.94
CA PHE A 426 -2.09 -11.75 -22.31
C PHE A 426 -3.55 -11.33 -22.48
N ALA A 427 -4.50 -12.19 -22.10
CA ALA A 427 -5.93 -11.96 -22.31
C ALA A 427 -6.43 -10.71 -21.56
N ALA A 428 -5.90 -10.45 -20.35
CA ALA A 428 -6.24 -9.27 -19.57
C ALA A 428 -5.79 -7.98 -20.27
N ARG A 429 -4.51 -7.92 -20.68
CA ARG A 429 -3.96 -6.73 -21.35
C ARG A 429 -4.62 -6.50 -22.70
N LEU A 430 -4.84 -7.55 -23.47
CA LEU A 430 -5.55 -7.47 -24.73
C LEU A 430 -6.98 -6.96 -24.55
N GLY A 431 -7.74 -7.55 -23.61
CA GLY A 431 -9.11 -7.13 -23.32
C GLY A 431 -9.22 -5.69 -22.83
N ALA A 432 -8.29 -5.25 -21.97
CA ALA A 432 -8.22 -3.86 -21.53
C ALA A 432 -7.94 -2.89 -22.70
N GLY A 433 -7.05 -3.24 -23.62
CA GLY A 433 -6.76 -2.45 -24.82
C GLY A 433 -7.96 -2.36 -25.76
N VAL A 434 -8.66 -3.47 -25.99
CA VAL A 434 -9.87 -3.49 -26.83
C VAL A 434 -10.98 -2.64 -26.20
N ALA A 435 -11.20 -2.77 -24.89
CA ALA A 435 -12.18 -1.96 -24.17
C ALA A 435 -11.83 -0.46 -24.25
N ALA A 436 -10.56 -0.10 -24.16
CA ALA A 436 -10.10 1.29 -24.27
C ALA A 436 -10.30 1.87 -25.69
N LEU A 437 -10.01 1.11 -26.76
CA LEU A 437 -10.30 1.53 -28.12
C LEU A 437 -11.79 1.84 -28.34
N ARG A 438 -12.68 1.04 -27.74
CA ARG A 438 -14.12 1.26 -27.82
C ARG A 438 -14.60 2.47 -27.03
N ARG A 439 -13.77 3.00 -26.13
CA ARG A 439 -14.00 4.22 -25.37
C ARG A 439 -13.27 5.43 -25.94
N ASP A 440 -12.73 5.33 -27.15
CA ASP A 440 -11.91 6.36 -27.81
C ASP A 440 -10.62 6.71 -27.04
N ASP A 441 -10.16 5.82 -26.14
CA ASP A 441 -8.89 5.97 -25.41
C ASP A 441 -7.77 5.20 -26.13
N ALA A 442 -7.44 5.68 -27.33
CA ALA A 442 -6.42 5.05 -28.18
C ALA A 442 -5.03 5.10 -27.56
N VAL A 443 -4.71 6.13 -26.76
CA VAL A 443 -3.42 6.27 -26.09
C VAL A 443 -3.23 5.18 -25.02
N PHE A 444 -4.24 4.94 -24.18
CA PHE A 444 -4.18 3.84 -23.23
C PHE A 444 -4.16 2.48 -23.94
N ALA A 445 -4.93 2.33 -25.03
CA ALA A 445 -4.96 1.10 -25.81
C ALA A 445 -3.58 0.71 -26.37
N VAL A 446 -2.80 1.68 -26.88
CA VAL A 446 -1.40 1.46 -27.32
C VAL A 446 -0.58 0.80 -26.21
N SER A 447 -0.63 1.34 -24.99
CA SER A 447 0.13 0.77 -23.86
C SER A 447 -0.28 -0.67 -23.55
N GLN A 448 -1.59 -0.95 -23.53
CA GLN A 448 -2.10 -2.28 -23.20
C GLN A 448 -1.80 -3.31 -24.29
N PHE A 449 -1.88 -2.92 -25.57
CA PHE A 449 -1.52 -3.83 -26.67
C PHE A 449 -0.03 -4.09 -26.76
N GLN A 450 0.83 -3.12 -26.42
CA GLN A 450 2.26 -3.37 -26.27
C GLN A 450 2.51 -4.41 -25.16
N MET A 451 1.88 -4.25 -24.00
CA MET A 451 1.98 -5.22 -22.89
C MET A 451 1.46 -6.60 -23.30
N ALA A 452 0.33 -6.65 -24.01
CA ALA A 452 -0.20 -7.90 -24.56
C ALA A 452 0.81 -8.55 -25.52
N LEU A 453 1.44 -7.77 -26.41
CA LEU A 453 2.43 -8.27 -27.36
C LEU A 453 3.65 -8.89 -26.65
N TRP A 454 4.13 -8.29 -25.56
CA TRP A 454 5.22 -8.85 -24.76
C TRP A 454 4.84 -10.16 -24.05
N LEU A 455 3.59 -10.26 -23.62
CA LEU A 455 3.06 -11.44 -22.92
C LEU A 455 2.61 -12.56 -23.87
N ALA A 456 2.53 -12.29 -25.18
CA ALA A 456 2.09 -13.26 -26.17
C ALA A 456 3.10 -14.40 -26.33
N LEU A 457 2.62 -15.63 -26.15
CA LEU A 457 3.42 -16.85 -26.21
C LEU A 457 3.32 -17.52 -27.58
N THR A 458 2.21 -17.33 -28.29
CA THR A 458 1.98 -17.95 -29.60
C THR A 458 2.07 -16.94 -30.76
N PRO A 459 2.40 -17.37 -31.99
CA PRO A 459 2.35 -16.50 -33.17
C PRO A 459 0.97 -15.87 -33.41
N GLN A 460 -0.10 -16.57 -33.04
CA GLN A 460 -1.47 -16.06 -33.14
C GLN A 460 -1.72 -14.91 -32.16
N GLU A 461 -1.32 -15.06 -30.89
CA GLU A 461 -1.42 -14.01 -29.87
C GLU A 461 -0.56 -12.79 -30.23
N GLN A 462 0.65 -13.02 -30.75
CA GLN A 462 1.56 -11.96 -31.20
C GLN A 462 0.94 -11.17 -32.35
N ALA A 463 0.43 -11.87 -33.36
CA ALA A 463 -0.22 -11.26 -34.51
C ALA A 463 -1.45 -10.46 -34.08
N LEU A 464 -2.26 -10.99 -33.16
CA LEU A 464 -3.47 -10.33 -32.69
C LEU A 464 -3.16 -9.09 -31.82
N ALA A 465 -2.17 -9.14 -30.94
CA ALA A 465 -1.76 -7.96 -30.18
C ALA A 465 -1.11 -6.89 -31.06
N ALA A 466 -0.24 -7.28 -32.00
CA ALA A 466 0.42 -6.34 -32.92
C ALA A 466 -0.57 -5.69 -33.91
N PHE A 467 -1.57 -6.44 -34.38
CA PHE A 467 -2.63 -5.91 -35.23
C PHE A 467 -3.41 -4.80 -34.52
N ASN A 468 -3.91 -5.09 -33.31
CA ASN A 468 -4.67 -4.12 -32.52
C ASN A 468 -3.81 -2.93 -32.06
N LEU A 469 -2.51 -3.16 -31.80
CA LEU A 469 -1.54 -2.09 -31.56
C LEU A 469 -1.42 -1.18 -32.79
N GLY A 470 -1.34 -1.75 -33.99
CA GLY A 470 -1.32 -1.01 -35.25
C GLY A 470 -2.53 -0.09 -35.37
N ASP A 471 -3.74 -0.61 -35.18
CA ASP A 471 -4.97 0.17 -35.22
C ASP A 471 -4.95 1.33 -34.20
N ALA A 472 -4.54 1.07 -32.96
CA ALA A 472 -4.43 2.10 -31.92
C ALA A 472 -3.38 3.18 -32.25
N LEU A 473 -2.27 2.79 -32.89
CA LEU A 473 -1.23 3.72 -33.33
C LEU A 473 -1.71 4.60 -34.49
N VAL A 474 -2.54 4.08 -35.40
CA VAL A 474 -3.16 4.90 -36.44
C VAL A 474 -4.07 5.96 -35.83
N LEU A 475 -4.93 5.58 -34.87
CA LEU A 475 -5.85 6.51 -34.20
C LEU A 475 -5.14 7.60 -33.40
N THR A 476 -3.92 7.34 -32.93
CA THR A 476 -3.09 8.34 -32.24
C THR A 476 -2.19 9.15 -33.19
N GLY A 477 -2.33 8.99 -34.51
CA GLY A 477 -1.56 9.72 -35.52
C GLY A 477 -0.11 9.24 -35.69
N ARG A 478 0.26 8.11 -35.08
CA ARG A 478 1.61 7.53 -35.12
C ARG A 478 1.77 6.56 -36.28
N TYR A 479 1.58 7.08 -37.49
CA TYR A 479 1.54 6.28 -38.72
C TYR A 479 2.80 5.45 -39.01
N PRO A 480 4.04 5.92 -38.79
CA PRO A 480 5.23 5.09 -39.01
C PRO A 480 5.27 3.85 -38.10
N ASP A 481 4.88 4.01 -36.83
CA ASP A 481 4.85 2.92 -35.86
C ASP A 481 3.71 1.95 -36.15
N ALA A 482 2.55 2.46 -36.60
CA ALA A 482 1.44 1.63 -37.04
C ALA A 482 1.83 0.74 -38.24
N LEU A 483 2.55 1.31 -39.22
CA LEU A 483 3.06 0.57 -40.37
C LEU A 483 4.02 -0.54 -39.94
N ALA A 484 4.90 -0.28 -38.98
CA ALA A 484 5.79 -1.29 -38.41
C ALA A 484 5.02 -2.42 -37.71
N ALA A 485 3.97 -2.08 -36.94
CA ALA A 485 3.12 -3.05 -36.26
C ALA A 485 2.38 -3.97 -37.25
N PHE A 486 1.81 -3.44 -38.34
CA PHE A 486 1.18 -4.26 -39.37
C PHE A 486 2.19 -5.11 -40.14
N ASN A 487 3.37 -4.58 -40.49
CA ASN A 487 4.42 -5.38 -41.12
C ASN A 487 4.88 -6.54 -40.22
N TYR A 488 4.94 -6.32 -38.91
CA TYR A 488 5.25 -7.38 -37.96
C TYR A 488 4.21 -8.51 -38.02
N VAL A 489 2.91 -8.19 -38.06
CA VAL A 489 1.84 -9.18 -38.25
C VAL A 489 2.07 -10.02 -39.52
N LEU A 490 2.45 -9.39 -40.62
CA LEU A 490 2.68 -10.06 -41.91
C LEU A 490 3.94 -10.92 -41.95
N SER A 491 4.91 -10.64 -41.07
CA SER A 491 6.14 -11.42 -40.94
C SER A 491 5.95 -12.74 -40.18
N LEU A 492 4.85 -12.89 -39.43
CA LEU A 492 4.60 -14.05 -38.59
C LEU A 492 4.04 -15.22 -39.42
N SER A 493 4.86 -16.24 -39.68
CA SER A 493 4.47 -17.42 -40.48
C SER A 493 3.30 -18.24 -39.89
N GLY A 494 2.95 -18.03 -38.62
CA GLY A 494 1.84 -18.70 -37.92
C GLY A 494 0.63 -17.81 -37.63
N ALA A 495 0.54 -16.62 -38.23
CA ALA A 495 -0.59 -15.72 -38.07
C ALA A 495 -1.85 -16.22 -38.81
N PRO A 496 -3.07 -15.97 -38.29
CA PRO A 496 -4.30 -16.34 -38.98
C PRO A 496 -4.42 -15.63 -40.35
N PRO A 497 -4.77 -16.32 -41.46
CA PRO A 497 -4.86 -15.72 -42.79
C PRO A 497 -5.80 -14.50 -42.86
N THR A 498 -6.94 -14.57 -42.17
CA THR A 498 -7.90 -13.46 -42.11
C THR A 498 -7.32 -12.21 -41.43
N LEU A 499 -6.46 -12.41 -40.44
CA LEU A 499 -5.79 -11.34 -39.71
C LEU A 499 -4.64 -10.75 -40.53
N THR A 500 -3.88 -11.57 -41.27
CA THR A 500 -2.84 -11.10 -42.19
C THR A 500 -3.42 -10.34 -43.38
N ASP A 501 -4.53 -10.81 -43.96
CA ASP A 501 -5.18 -10.12 -45.08
C ASP A 501 -5.68 -8.73 -44.65
N THR A 502 -6.27 -8.65 -43.46
CA THR A 502 -6.73 -7.37 -42.89
C THR A 502 -5.56 -6.45 -42.56
N ALA A 503 -4.45 -7.01 -42.05
CA ALA A 503 -3.23 -6.25 -41.77
C ALA A 503 -2.61 -5.67 -43.04
N LEU A 504 -2.62 -6.40 -44.16
CA LEU A 504 -2.20 -5.88 -45.47
C LEU A 504 -3.01 -4.65 -45.87
N VAL A 505 -4.35 -4.75 -45.76
CA VAL A 505 -5.24 -3.64 -46.11
C VAL A 505 -4.98 -2.42 -45.21
N ASN A 506 -4.92 -2.59 -43.88
CA ASN A 506 -4.70 -1.48 -42.96
C ASN A 506 -3.31 -0.86 -43.15
N ARG A 507 -2.26 -1.67 -43.40
CA ARG A 507 -0.92 -1.20 -43.75
C ARG A 507 -0.95 -0.32 -45.01
N ASP A 508 -1.58 -0.78 -46.09
CA ASP A 508 -1.61 -0.06 -47.36
C ASP A 508 -2.36 1.28 -47.25
N ILE A 509 -3.36 1.36 -46.37
CA ILE A 509 -4.04 2.63 -46.05
C ILE A 509 -3.08 3.56 -45.31
N VAL A 510 -2.38 3.08 -44.28
CA VAL A 510 -1.42 3.88 -43.52
C VAL A 510 -0.28 4.38 -44.41
N GLU A 511 0.20 3.56 -45.34
CA GLU A 511 1.21 3.94 -46.31
C GLU A 511 0.71 5.06 -47.24
N LYS A 512 -0.52 4.98 -47.74
CA LYS A 512 -1.15 6.06 -48.52
C LYS A 512 -1.31 7.34 -47.70
N ILE A 513 -1.66 7.25 -46.41
CA ILE A 513 -1.74 8.40 -45.51
C ILE A 513 -0.37 9.08 -45.42
N LEU A 514 0.69 8.33 -45.15
CA LEU A 514 2.06 8.84 -45.09
C LEU A 514 2.51 9.50 -46.40
N GLN A 515 2.21 8.89 -47.54
CA GLN A 515 2.54 9.44 -48.87
C GLN A 515 1.75 10.72 -49.18
N SER A 516 0.48 10.82 -48.73
CA SER A 516 -0.35 12.02 -48.91
C SER A 516 0.11 13.18 -48.02
N ALA A 517 0.51 12.89 -46.79
CA ALA A 517 1.06 13.86 -45.84
C ALA A 517 2.39 14.45 -46.35
N ALA A 518 3.26 13.62 -46.95
CA ALA A 518 4.50 14.08 -47.58
C ALA A 518 4.29 14.98 -48.81
N LYS A 519 3.10 14.95 -49.42
CA LYS A 519 2.76 15.72 -50.63
C LYS A 519 1.87 16.96 -50.38
N ASN A 520 1.66 17.36 -49.12
CA ASN A 520 0.78 18.49 -48.73
C ASN A 520 -0.60 18.47 -49.42
N SER A 521 -1.17 17.28 -49.63
CA SER A 521 -2.44 17.13 -50.34
C SER A 521 -3.64 17.26 -49.40
N GLN A 522 -4.61 18.13 -49.71
CA GLN A 522 -5.82 18.35 -48.89
C GLN A 522 -6.79 17.15 -48.84
N ASN A 523 -6.56 16.09 -49.63
CA ASN A 523 -7.40 14.88 -49.70
C ASN A 523 -6.66 13.63 -49.14
N SER A 524 -6.25 13.66 -47.87
CA SER A 524 -5.77 12.44 -47.21
C SER A 524 -6.92 11.47 -46.93
N PRO A 525 -6.79 10.17 -47.26
CA PRO A 525 -7.81 9.17 -46.96
C PRO A 525 -8.00 9.06 -45.44
N LYS A 526 -9.25 9.11 -44.97
CA LYS A 526 -9.57 8.87 -43.56
C LYS A 526 -9.43 7.38 -43.25
N PHE A 527 -8.68 7.04 -42.21
CA PHE A 527 -8.58 5.67 -41.73
C PHE A 527 -9.90 5.29 -41.03
N GLN A 528 -10.61 4.30 -41.56
CA GLN A 528 -11.82 3.74 -40.95
C GLN A 528 -11.58 2.37 -40.29
N GLY A 529 -10.36 1.81 -40.41
CA GLY A 529 -9.94 0.52 -39.83
C GLY A 529 -10.77 -0.67 -40.29
N HIS A 530 -10.19 -1.58 -41.08
CA HIS A 530 -10.86 -2.87 -41.32
C HIS A 530 -10.65 -3.75 -40.08
N GLN A 531 -11.74 -4.16 -39.42
CA GLN A 531 -11.71 -4.97 -38.18
C GLN A 531 -12.10 -6.43 -38.45
N ILE A 532 -11.57 -7.35 -37.66
CA ILE A 532 -11.81 -8.79 -37.81
C ILE A 532 -13.11 -9.18 -37.09
N ALA A 533 -14.15 -9.53 -37.84
CA ALA A 533 -15.47 -9.91 -37.30
C ALA A 533 -15.44 -11.23 -36.47
N GLN A 534 -14.47 -12.10 -36.72
CA GLN A 534 -14.44 -13.48 -36.22
C GLN A 534 -14.09 -13.63 -34.73
N TYR A 535 -13.47 -12.63 -34.10
CA TYR A 535 -13.06 -12.68 -32.68
C TYR A 535 -14.09 -12.10 -31.69
N GLY A 536 -15.32 -11.81 -32.14
CA GLY A 536 -16.46 -11.55 -31.24
C GLY A 536 -16.52 -10.16 -30.59
N TYR A 537 -15.81 -9.18 -31.14
CA TYR A 537 -15.73 -7.81 -30.59
C TYR A 537 -16.54 -6.78 -31.41
N SER A 538 -17.50 -7.22 -32.24
CA SER A 538 -18.36 -6.33 -33.03
C SER A 538 -19.72 -6.12 -32.38
N VAL A 539 -19.94 -4.91 -31.86
CA VAL A 539 -21.27 -4.31 -31.77
C VAL A 539 -21.18 -2.91 -32.32
N ASP A 540 -22.17 -2.57 -33.15
CA ASP A 540 -22.44 -1.26 -33.72
C ASP A 540 -22.35 -0.16 -32.64
N PRO A 541 -21.48 0.86 -32.77
CA PRO A 541 -21.32 1.91 -31.76
C PRO A 541 -22.63 2.66 -31.45
N ALA A 542 -23.61 2.65 -32.38
CA ALA A 542 -24.94 3.22 -32.15
C ALA A 542 -25.78 2.46 -31.11
N LYS A 543 -25.40 1.23 -30.74
CA LYS A 543 -26.15 0.35 -29.81
C LYS A 543 -25.54 0.30 -28.40
N SER A 544 -24.46 1.03 -28.15
CA SER A 544 -23.84 1.17 -26.83
C SER A 544 -24.67 2.09 -25.94
N LYS A 545 -25.20 1.56 -24.84
CA LYS A 545 -26.04 2.33 -23.89
C LYS A 545 -25.29 3.52 -23.27
N MET A 546 -23.98 3.38 -23.05
CA MET A 546 -23.17 4.43 -22.44
C MET A 546 -22.78 5.52 -23.46
N ASP A 547 -22.54 5.17 -24.73
CA ASP A 547 -22.25 6.16 -25.77
C ASP A 547 -23.47 7.04 -26.08
N GLN A 548 -24.69 6.51 -25.91
CA GLN A 548 -25.92 7.31 -25.98
C GLN A 548 -26.09 8.27 -24.79
N GLU A 549 -25.51 7.98 -23.63
CA GLU A 549 -25.47 8.91 -22.49
C GLU A 549 -24.37 9.96 -22.64
N ILE A 550 -23.20 9.58 -23.16
CA ILE A 550 -22.07 10.48 -23.41
C ILE A 550 -22.35 11.45 -24.57
N GLN A 551 -23.07 11.01 -25.61
CA GLN A 551 -23.49 11.89 -26.71
C GLN A 551 -24.64 12.84 -26.33
N LYS A 552 -25.41 12.55 -25.28
CA LYS A 552 -26.47 13.44 -24.77
C LYS A 552 -25.97 14.53 -23.84
N THR A 553 -24.74 14.43 -23.34
CA THR A 553 -24.06 15.54 -22.70
C THR A 553 -23.40 16.40 -23.77
N ASP A 554 -24.02 17.54 -24.11
CA ASP A 554 -23.44 18.58 -24.96
C ASP A 554 -22.20 19.18 -24.28
N GLY A 555 -21.08 18.48 -24.39
CA GLY A 555 -19.74 18.93 -24.01
C GLY A 555 -19.07 19.55 -25.22
N VAL A 556 -18.94 20.87 -25.20
CA VAL A 556 -18.30 21.73 -26.20
C VAL A 556 -16.94 21.17 -26.66
N LEU A 557 -16.94 20.47 -27.80
CA LEU A 557 -15.78 20.23 -28.65
C LEU A 557 -16.16 20.55 -30.11
N SER A 558 -16.62 21.77 -30.33
CA SER A 558 -16.52 22.42 -31.64
C SER A 558 -15.36 23.41 -31.58
N GLY A 559 -14.14 22.87 -31.46
CA GLY A 559 -12.91 23.58 -31.74
C GLY A 559 -12.45 23.18 -33.14
N SER A 560 -12.56 24.11 -34.09
CA SER A 560 -12.12 23.94 -35.46
C SER A 560 -10.74 23.30 -35.55
N ALA A 561 -10.61 22.28 -36.39
CA ALA A 561 -9.33 21.85 -36.94
C ALA A 561 -8.72 23.04 -37.72
N GLY A 562 -8.02 23.92 -37.01
CA GLY A 562 -7.16 24.93 -37.57
C GLY A 562 -5.88 24.24 -38.02
N SER A 563 -5.63 24.27 -39.33
CA SER A 563 -4.39 23.86 -39.96
C SER A 563 -3.21 24.67 -39.41
N ALA A 564 -2.62 24.22 -38.30
CA ALA A 564 -1.27 24.61 -37.91
C ALA A 564 -0.33 23.53 -38.47
N ALA A 565 0.49 23.91 -39.44
CA ALA A 565 1.55 23.07 -39.97
C ALA A 565 2.50 22.69 -38.83
N LEU A 566 2.32 21.49 -38.29
CA LEU A 566 3.24 20.89 -37.33
C LEU A 566 4.48 20.45 -38.11
N THR A 567 5.60 21.14 -37.90
CA THR A 567 6.92 20.58 -38.19
C THR A 567 7.04 19.24 -37.45
N PRO A 568 7.40 18.15 -38.16
CA PRO A 568 7.52 16.84 -37.52
C PRO A 568 8.61 16.92 -36.44
N PRO A 569 8.40 16.32 -35.25
CA PRO A 569 9.45 16.22 -34.25
C PRO A 569 10.65 15.46 -34.85
N PRO A 570 11.89 15.72 -34.39
CA PRO A 570 13.06 14.99 -34.86
C PRO A 570 12.82 13.49 -34.69
N ALA A 571 13.12 12.72 -35.73
CA ALA A 571 12.86 11.29 -35.78
C ALA A 571 13.59 10.59 -34.61
N ALA A 572 12.83 10.27 -33.55
CA ALA A 572 13.24 9.25 -32.59
C ALA A 572 13.51 7.96 -33.39
N PRO A 573 14.54 7.18 -33.04
CA PRO A 573 14.82 5.94 -33.76
C PRO A 573 13.56 5.08 -33.77
N ALA A 574 13.12 4.70 -34.97
CA ALA A 574 11.92 3.90 -35.16
C ALA A 574 12.03 2.64 -34.29
N PHE A 575 11.02 2.38 -33.47
CA PHE A 575 10.95 1.16 -32.69
C PHE A 575 10.82 -0.03 -33.65
N VAL A 576 11.87 -0.84 -33.77
CA VAL A 576 11.89 -2.01 -34.65
C VAL A 576 11.41 -3.23 -33.85
N LEU A 577 10.19 -3.68 -34.11
CA LEU A 577 9.68 -4.97 -33.65
C LEU A 577 10.32 -6.08 -34.48
N ASN A 578 11.41 -6.68 -33.98
CA ASN A 578 12.02 -7.87 -34.56
C ASN A 578 12.10 -9.00 -33.51
N GLU A 579 12.33 -10.23 -33.99
CA GLU A 579 12.35 -11.42 -33.15
C GLU A 579 13.42 -11.36 -32.03
N ALA A 580 14.54 -10.67 -32.30
CA ALA A 580 15.65 -10.47 -31.35
C ALA A 580 15.27 -9.55 -30.17
N ASN A 581 14.52 -8.48 -30.42
CA ASN A 581 14.03 -7.58 -29.38
C ASN A 581 12.94 -8.26 -28.54
N ALA A 582 12.10 -9.10 -29.18
CA ALA A 582 11.10 -9.91 -28.50
C ALA A 582 11.72 -10.97 -27.57
N THR A 583 12.76 -11.69 -28.02
CA THR A 583 13.49 -12.65 -27.16
C THR A 583 14.18 -11.94 -26.00
N SER A 584 14.83 -10.80 -26.23
CA SER A 584 15.51 -10.03 -25.17
C SER A 584 14.56 -9.59 -24.06
N ALA A 585 13.35 -9.16 -24.41
CA ALA A 585 12.33 -8.80 -23.42
C ALA A 585 11.73 -10.02 -22.70
N ARG A 586 11.57 -11.16 -23.38
CA ARG A 586 11.14 -12.43 -22.75
C ARG A 586 12.17 -12.93 -21.74
N THR A 587 13.46 -12.83 -22.05
CA THR A 587 14.55 -13.18 -21.13
C THR A 587 14.53 -12.28 -19.89
N LYS A 588 14.26 -10.97 -20.06
CA LYS A 588 14.06 -10.05 -18.95
C LYS A 588 12.80 -10.37 -18.13
N LEU A 589 11.73 -10.86 -18.75
CA LEU A 589 10.51 -11.34 -18.07
C LEU A 589 10.74 -12.62 -17.25
N ASN A 590 11.56 -13.55 -17.75
CA ASN A 590 11.91 -14.77 -17.00
C ASN A 590 12.71 -14.44 -15.74
N LEU A 591 13.59 -13.43 -15.78
CA LEU A 591 14.33 -12.95 -14.61
C LEU A 591 13.43 -12.29 -13.54
N ILE A 592 12.18 -11.96 -13.87
CA ILE A 592 11.19 -11.39 -12.94
C ILE A 592 10.47 -12.48 -12.13
N HIS A 593 10.47 -13.75 -12.58
CA HIS A 593 9.83 -14.85 -11.83
C HIS A 593 10.63 -15.29 -10.59
N ASP A 594 11.95 -15.06 -10.56
CA ASP A 594 12.83 -15.53 -9.49
C ASP A 594 13.09 -14.51 -8.36
N GLN A 595 12.49 -13.31 -8.42
CA GLN A 595 12.56 -12.31 -7.35
C GLN A 595 11.19 -11.66 -7.08
N PRO A 596 10.91 -11.18 -5.85
CA PRO A 596 9.67 -10.48 -5.56
C PRO A 596 9.59 -9.18 -6.38
N ALA A 597 8.85 -9.25 -7.49
CA ALA A 597 8.31 -8.22 -8.36
C ALA A 597 8.97 -6.81 -8.32
N PRO A 598 9.55 -6.36 -9.44
CA PRO A 598 9.29 -5.03 -9.96
C PRO A 598 8.03 -5.04 -10.84
N LEU A 599 7.18 -4.04 -10.62
CA LEU A 599 5.99 -3.76 -11.42
C LEU A 599 6.34 -3.74 -12.93
N LEU A 600 5.43 -4.30 -13.73
CA LEU A 600 5.37 -4.24 -15.20
C LEU A 600 5.64 -2.81 -15.75
N GLU A 601 5.41 -1.80 -14.92
CA GLU A 601 5.71 -0.38 -15.10
C GLU A 601 7.19 -0.05 -15.30
N GLY A 602 8.11 -0.80 -14.68
CA GLY A 602 9.55 -0.65 -14.91
C GLY A 602 9.99 -1.05 -16.33
N LEU A 603 9.28 -2.00 -16.95
CA LEU A 603 9.50 -2.39 -18.36
C LEU A 603 8.88 -1.38 -19.34
N LEU A 604 7.73 -0.78 -18.98
CA LEU A 604 7.11 0.29 -19.76
C LEU A 604 7.96 1.57 -19.77
N ARG A 605 8.63 1.92 -18.67
CA ARG A 605 9.56 3.06 -18.58
C ARG A 605 10.80 2.94 -19.46
N GLN A 606 11.16 1.73 -19.89
CA GLN A 606 12.28 1.49 -20.82
C GLN A 606 11.88 1.65 -22.30
N GLN A 607 10.61 1.91 -22.61
CA GLN A 607 10.17 2.19 -23.97
C GLN A 607 10.30 3.68 -24.32
N PRO A 608 10.70 4.01 -25.57
CA PRO A 608 10.92 5.39 -25.99
C PRO A 608 9.67 6.29 -25.98
N TYR A 609 8.48 5.73 -25.70
CA TYR A 609 7.22 6.49 -25.67
C TYR A 609 6.80 6.94 -24.27
N HIS A 610 7.52 6.55 -23.21
CA HIS A 610 7.23 6.96 -21.83
C HIS A 610 8.20 7.98 -21.23
N GLN A 611 9.15 8.48 -22.02
CA GLN A 611 10.05 9.55 -21.60
C GLN A 611 9.68 10.86 -22.32
N PRO A 612 9.38 11.96 -21.62
CA PRO A 612 9.74 13.26 -22.18
C PRO A 612 11.26 13.22 -22.38
N ALA A 613 11.71 13.41 -23.62
CA ALA A 613 13.11 13.27 -24.01
C ALA A 613 14.03 14.09 -23.10
N LEU A 614 14.83 13.42 -22.29
CA LEU A 614 16.02 14.01 -21.65
C LEU A 614 17.21 13.61 -22.52
N SER A 615 17.85 14.61 -23.12
CA SER A 615 19.03 14.45 -23.98
C SER A 615 20.18 13.75 -23.23
N PRO A 616 20.93 12.84 -23.86
CA PRO A 616 22.13 12.28 -23.26
C PRO A 616 23.25 13.34 -23.23
N GLU A 617 23.89 13.48 -22.06
CA GLU A 617 25.10 14.28 -21.86
C GLU A 617 26.21 13.90 -22.84
N VAL A 618 26.82 14.93 -23.45
CA VAL A 618 28.07 14.83 -24.22
C VAL A 618 29.22 14.66 -23.22
N PRO A 619 30.06 13.62 -23.32
CA PRO A 619 31.22 13.50 -22.45
C PRO A 619 32.31 14.49 -22.90
N VAL A 620 32.67 15.41 -22.02
CA VAL A 620 33.84 16.29 -22.17
C VAL A 620 35.11 15.46 -21.95
N PRO A 621 36.11 15.50 -22.85
CA PRO A 621 37.35 14.75 -22.66
C PRO A 621 38.25 15.41 -21.59
N PRO A 622 39.06 14.62 -20.85
CA PRO A 622 39.90 15.15 -19.79
C PRO A 622 41.08 15.95 -20.36
N SER A 623 41.27 17.16 -19.82
CA SER A 623 42.45 18.00 -20.05
C SER A 623 43.70 17.32 -19.48
N ASN A 624 44.62 16.95 -20.36
CA ASN A 624 45.92 16.38 -20.04
C ASN A 624 46.91 17.50 -19.65
N PRO A 625 47.61 17.44 -18.49
CA PRO A 625 48.63 18.41 -18.14
C PRO A 625 50.03 17.82 -18.39
N ALA A 626 50.76 18.28 -19.40
CA ALA A 626 52.23 18.25 -19.39
C ALA A 626 52.86 19.02 -20.56
N ALA A 627 53.76 19.92 -20.16
CA ALA A 627 55.05 20.23 -20.79
C ALA A 627 55.09 20.94 -22.16
N ASN A 628 55.51 22.20 -22.12
CA ASN A 628 56.76 22.57 -22.79
C ASN A 628 57.49 23.69 -22.01
N PRO A 629 58.82 23.59 -21.79
CA PRO A 629 59.61 24.58 -21.06
C PRO A 629 60.23 25.60 -22.03
N GLN A 630 60.42 26.86 -21.58
CA GLN A 630 61.68 27.59 -21.80
C GLN A 630 61.71 28.97 -21.10
N ALA A 631 62.82 29.15 -20.38
CA ALA A 631 63.63 30.37 -20.26
C ALA A 631 63.31 31.45 -19.19
N ASN A 632 64.24 31.49 -18.22
CA ASN A 632 65.01 32.65 -17.73
C ASN A 632 64.46 33.54 -16.60
N LYS A 633 64.97 33.37 -15.35
CA LYS A 633 66.16 34.05 -14.77
C LYS A 633 66.17 34.04 -13.22
N GLU A 634 67.28 33.50 -12.67
CA GLU A 634 68.12 33.93 -11.52
C GLU A 634 67.52 34.91 -10.48
N GLN A 635 67.32 34.49 -9.21
CA GLN A 635 68.24 34.53 -8.03
C GLN A 635 68.23 35.87 -7.26
N PRO A 636 68.68 35.92 -5.98
CA PRO A 636 69.26 34.88 -5.13
C PRO A 636 68.40 34.41 -3.94
#